data_AF-R8BXH8-F1
#
_entry.id   AF-R8BXH8-F1
#
_cell.length_a   1.000
_cell.length_b   1.000
_cell.length_c   1.000
_cell.angle_alpha   90.00
_cell.angle_beta   90.00
_cell.angle_gamma   90.00
#
_symmetry.space_group_name_H-M   'P 1'
#
loop_
_entity.id
_entity.type
_entity.pdbx_description
1 polymer ?
#
loop_
_entity_poly.entity_id
_entity_poly.type
_entity_poly.pdbx_seq_one_letter_code
_entity_poly.pdbx_strand_id
1 'polypeptide(L)'
;MLSSVQVLSTPTADTPGACLLLHFENRRYLFGHVAEGTQRITTQRKVALAKSEEIFLTGPISWKNVGGLLGMILTIADVVAGQKASRAAENEKKKAKNKAPVSAADGSAPDWQDSNIQVWYVLLNPDGPSKAPSRKRSHDMISDPEDDEENGGITEAEQKINDQQTIDAVVNHMFDSDWQLDALVETTLHKAKLPAMLFVKDENGRIKKYEGPMPGGLVQVPDLPVLNQPRRGKFNVKEAERLGVKKEEYKLLTQGKPVTSKDGQTVTPDMVVGATIEGDGFAIVDIPDISYVDAFLARPEWSNIKIMKTVQAIYWTLGSGVAQDARIQDFMKQHPSMRHTVFSTDICSNILALESPAAASIKNNRIDPERFPLLHFNNQASGSIVSDKIRPFEIAQPGATMQLAPQLLFQDDKVVPLIDTKRAYREVQGDVLSLCDAARAKITPEFLANVEETEKDIPNRDAEIIPLGTGSALPSKYRNVSATLVRVPGYGNYLFDCGENTLGQIHRFYGFEAADEMLRDLKAIWISHLHADHHLGTASVIRAWRDATAASNSHKDARLAVASHVNMLDWLREYADVEDYGYDRLRLVELKGPPARDGICTPIHFEGAERDAFGLSSIEACRVDHCFGALACVLSWPSGLKIAYSGDCRPSSTFAKIGRGATLLIHEATLDDELSGDALVKKHSTMSEALGVAREMEARRVLLTHFSQRYPKIPVFGNDSGENGVKDHQVVLMAFDHMRVKLGDFQQAELFLPALRKLLEEDDDK
;
A
#
# COMPACT_ATOMS: atom_id res chain seq x y z
N MET A 1 16.45 -22.04 15.31
CA MET A 1 15.71 -21.19 14.37
C MET A 1 14.43 -20.78 15.05
N LEU A 2 14.42 -19.51 15.41
CA LEU A 2 13.25 -18.79 15.92
C LEU A 2 12.25 -18.65 14.77
N SER A 3 10.97 -18.94 15.03
CA SER A 3 9.89 -18.62 14.12
C SER A 3 8.71 -18.03 14.88
N SER A 4 8.07 -17.01 14.32
CA SER A 4 6.96 -16.34 14.98
C SER A 4 5.98 -15.73 13.99
N VAL A 5 4.69 -15.80 14.31
CA VAL A 5 3.61 -15.07 13.66
C VAL A 5 3.37 -13.79 14.45
N GLN A 6 3.40 -12.64 13.78
CA GLN A 6 3.13 -11.34 14.39
C GLN A 6 1.93 -10.69 13.70
N VAL A 7 1.06 -10.07 14.49
CA VAL A 7 -0.01 -9.21 13.96
C VAL A 7 0.60 -7.92 13.42
N LEU A 8 0.63 -7.77 12.10
CA LEU A 8 1.20 -6.59 11.43
C LEU A 8 0.18 -5.45 11.39
N SER A 9 -1.07 -5.70 11.03
CA SER A 9 -2.12 -4.68 11.02
C SER A 9 -3.44 -5.24 11.54
N THR A 10 -4.23 -4.36 12.11
CA THR A 10 -5.62 -4.61 12.51
C THR A 10 -6.51 -3.60 11.79
N PRO A 11 -7.80 -3.92 11.53
CA PRO A 11 -8.72 -2.98 10.89
C PRO A 11 -8.81 -1.66 11.66
N THR A 12 -8.36 -0.58 11.04
CA THR A 12 -8.48 0.81 11.49
C THR A 12 -8.69 1.72 10.27
N ALA A 13 -8.94 3.01 10.48
CA ALA A 13 -8.95 3.96 9.35
C ALA A 13 -7.57 4.09 8.66
N ASP A 14 -6.45 3.86 9.35
CA ASP A 14 -5.12 3.92 8.70
C ASP A 14 -4.75 2.62 7.98
N THR A 15 -5.29 1.49 8.45
CA THR A 15 -4.99 0.14 7.97
C THR A 15 -6.29 -0.68 7.96
N PRO A 16 -7.12 -0.57 6.91
CA PRO A 16 -8.44 -1.23 6.89
C PRO A 16 -8.36 -2.76 6.85
N GLY A 17 -7.23 -3.32 6.40
CA GLY A 17 -7.01 -4.76 6.28
C GLY A 17 -6.33 -5.43 7.48
N ALA A 18 -6.62 -6.71 7.68
CA ALA A 18 -5.96 -7.58 8.64
C ALA A 18 -4.75 -8.29 8.00
N CYS A 19 -3.54 -8.00 8.47
CA CYS A 19 -2.32 -8.59 7.93
C CYS A 19 -1.47 -9.23 9.04
N LEU A 20 -0.96 -10.43 8.77
CA LEU A 20 -0.03 -11.16 9.60
C LEU A 20 1.34 -11.23 8.92
N LEU A 21 2.39 -11.20 9.74
CA LEU A 21 3.77 -11.39 9.32
C LEU A 21 4.32 -12.67 9.95
N LEU A 22 4.64 -13.66 9.14
CA LEU A 22 5.39 -14.84 9.58
C LEU A 22 6.88 -14.63 9.36
N HIS A 23 7.63 -14.69 10.46
CA HIS A 23 9.05 -14.37 10.50
C HIS A 23 9.88 -15.65 10.76
N PHE A 24 10.86 -15.90 9.88
CA PHE A 24 12.01 -16.78 10.11
C PHE A 24 13.32 -15.98 9.97
N GLU A 25 14.40 -16.44 10.61
CA GLU A 25 15.72 -15.77 10.54
C GLU A 25 16.18 -15.44 9.10
N ASN A 26 15.81 -16.28 8.14
CA ASN A 26 16.20 -16.20 6.73
C ASN A 26 15.06 -15.79 5.77
N ARG A 27 13.78 -15.79 6.17
CA ARG A 27 12.65 -15.58 5.26
C ARG A 27 11.43 -14.96 5.95
N ARG A 28 10.64 -14.21 5.19
CA ARG A 28 9.40 -13.57 5.66
C ARG A 28 8.26 -13.87 4.71
N TYR A 29 7.06 -13.97 5.27
CA TYR A 29 5.81 -14.20 4.54
C TYR A 29 4.74 -13.26 5.08
N LEU A 30 3.95 -12.69 4.18
CA LEU A 30 2.75 -11.94 4.54
C LEU A 30 1.54 -12.82 4.32
N PHE A 31 0.59 -12.76 5.24
CA PHE A 31 -0.69 -13.44 5.13
C PHE A 31 -1.84 -12.49 5.42
N GLY A 32 -2.95 -12.63 4.70
CA GLY A 32 -4.17 -11.84 4.91
C GLY A 32 -4.35 -10.75 3.86
N HIS A 33 -4.78 -9.58 4.30
CA HIS A 33 -5.09 -8.44 3.44
C HIS A 33 -3.87 -7.51 3.30
N VAL A 34 -3.37 -7.33 2.08
CA VAL A 34 -2.42 -6.26 1.74
C VAL A 34 -3.21 -5.04 1.28
N ALA A 35 -4.03 -4.51 2.21
CA ALA A 35 -4.87 -3.35 1.97
C ALA A 35 -4.05 -2.05 1.92
N GLU A 36 -4.68 -0.95 1.51
CA GLU A 36 -4.07 0.38 1.57
C GLU A 36 -3.49 0.68 2.96
N GLY A 37 -2.31 1.30 3.01
CA GLY A 37 -1.61 1.59 4.27
C GLY A 37 -0.76 0.43 4.82
N THR A 38 -0.85 -0.79 4.26
CA THR A 38 -0.03 -1.95 4.70
C THR A 38 1.47 -1.70 4.50
N GLN A 39 1.86 -1.06 3.39
CA GLN A 39 3.26 -0.67 3.19
C GLN A 39 3.70 0.38 4.23
N ARG A 40 2.85 1.38 4.51
CA ARG A 40 3.18 2.48 5.42
C ARG A 40 3.34 2.01 6.85
N ILE A 41 2.51 1.07 7.31
CA ILE A 41 2.64 0.50 8.66
C ILE A 41 3.93 -0.31 8.82
N THR A 42 4.44 -0.93 7.76
CA THR A 42 5.74 -1.63 7.81
C THR A 42 6.89 -0.65 8.03
N THR A 43 6.86 0.51 7.35
CA THR A 43 7.80 1.62 7.56
C THR A 43 7.71 2.19 8.97
N GLN A 44 6.49 2.47 9.44
CA GLN A 44 6.22 2.97 10.80
C GLN A 44 6.86 2.08 11.88
N ARG A 45 6.69 0.76 11.72
CA ARG A 45 7.15 -0.24 12.69
C ARG A 45 8.56 -0.76 12.44
N LYS A 46 9.27 -0.19 11.45
CA LYS A 46 10.60 -0.63 11.04
C LYS A 46 10.65 -2.13 10.73
N VAL A 47 9.55 -2.67 10.19
CA VAL A 47 9.46 -4.06 9.75
C VAL A 47 10.20 -4.17 8.43
N ALA A 48 11.37 -4.81 8.46
CA ALA A 48 12.18 -4.99 7.26
C ALA A 48 11.47 -5.96 6.29
N LEU A 49 11.05 -5.43 5.14
CA LEU A 49 10.52 -6.23 4.02
C LEU A 49 11.63 -6.95 3.22
N ALA A 50 12.89 -6.69 3.56
CA ALA A 50 14.01 -7.48 3.05
C ALA A 50 13.75 -8.98 3.32
N LYS A 51 13.90 -9.85 2.31
CA LYS A 51 13.63 -11.30 2.40
C LYS A 51 12.13 -11.69 2.46
N SER A 52 11.21 -10.76 2.22
CA SER A 52 9.83 -11.11 1.86
C SER A 52 9.85 -11.72 0.46
N GLU A 53 9.38 -12.95 0.33
CA GLU A 53 9.38 -13.66 -0.96
C GLU A 53 7.97 -14.05 -1.42
N GLU A 54 7.03 -14.28 -0.49
CA GLU A 54 5.67 -14.70 -0.82
C GLU A 54 4.64 -13.89 -0.02
N ILE A 55 3.52 -13.62 -0.65
CA ILE A 55 2.34 -12.97 -0.07
C ILE A 55 1.15 -13.90 -0.30
N PHE A 56 0.52 -14.35 0.79
CA PHE A 56 -0.65 -15.22 0.76
C PHE A 56 -1.90 -14.41 1.06
N LEU A 57 -2.63 -14.04 0.00
CA LEU A 57 -3.86 -13.26 0.10
C LEU A 57 -5.02 -14.14 0.57
N THR A 58 -5.89 -13.59 1.43
CA THR A 58 -7.11 -14.28 1.91
C THR A 58 -8.37 -13.50 1.54
N GLY A 59 -9.49 -14.23 1.48
CA GLY A 59 -10.80 -13.64 1.23
C GLY A 59 -10.99 -13.13 -0.21
N PRO A 60 -12.05 -12.33 -0.44
CA PRO A 60 -12.34 -11.76 -1.76
C PRO A 60 -11.25 -10.79 -2.21
N ILE A 61 -10.78 -10.95 -3.45
CA ILE A 61 -9.84 -10.05 -4.10
C ILE A 61 -10.61 -8.80 -4.57
N SER A 62 -10.67 -7.81 -3.70
CA SER A 62 -11.27 -6.49 -3.92
C SER A 62 -10.27 -5.40 -3.57
N TRP A 63 -10.42 -4.18 -4.10
CA TRP A 63 -9.47 -3.09 -3.82
C TRP A 63 -9.35 -2.82 -2.32
N LYS A 64 -10.46 -2.97 -1.58
CA LYS A 64 -10.48 -2.85 -0.11
C LYS A 64 -9.43 -3.73 0.57
N ASN A 65 -9.22 -4.95 0.08
CA ASN A 65 -8.36 -5.96 0.70
C ASN A 65 -6.95 -6.02 0.10
N VAL A 66 -6.78 -5.58 -1.16
CA VAL A 66 -5.51 -5.69 -1.90
C VAL A 66 -4.99 -4.38 -2.48
N GLY A 67 -5.63 -3.24 -2.22
CA GLY A 67 -5.28 -1.94 -2.82
C GLY A 67 -3.87 -1.44 -2.46
N GLY A 68 -3.26 -1.95 -1.40
CA GLY A 68 -1.86 -1.68 -1.03
C GLY A 68 -0.85 -2.62 -1.68
N LEU A 69 -1.28 -3.62 -2.45
CA LEU A 69 -0.41 -4.63 -3.04
C LEU A 69 0.53 -4.06 -4.09
N LEU A 70 0.04 -3.16 -4.96
CA LEU A 70 0.87 -2.53 -5.99
C LEU A 70 2.00 -1.69 -5.37
N GLY A 71 1.66 -0.83 -4.39
CA GLY A 71 2.65 -0.08 -3.63
C GLY A 71 3.65 -0.98 -2.89
N MET A 72 3.16 -2.07 -2.30
CA MET A 72 4.01 -3.08 -1.66
C MET A 72 5.00 -3.74 -2.64
N ILE A 73 4.55 -4.12 -3.84
CA ILE A 73 5.38 -4.73 -4.88
C ILE A 73 6.48 -3.75 -5.32
N LEU A 74 6.12 -2.50 -5.61
CA LEU A 74 7.08 -1.46 -5.99
C LEU A 74 8.11 -1.21 -4.88
N THR A 75 7.66 -1.11 -3.63
CA THR A 75 8.54 -0.95 -2.46
C THR A 75 9.50 -2.13 -2.31
N ILE A 76 9.02 -3.37 -2.43
CA ILE A 76 9.86 -4.57 -2.35
C ILE A 76 10.84 -4.58 -3.52
N ALA A 77 10.42 -4.23 -4.73
CA ALA A 77 11.27 -4.17 -5.91
C ALA A 77 12.40 -3.16 -5.72
N ASP A 78 12.12 -1.96 -5.21
CA ASP A 78 13.11 -0.94 -4.90
C ASP A 78 14.07 -1.36 -3.79
N VAL A 79 13.56 -1.97 -2.72
CA VAL A 79 14.41 -2.53 -1.65
C VAL A 79 15.33 -3.61 -2.21
N VAL A 80 14.82 -4.47 -3.08
CA VAL A 80 15.59 -5.52 -3.75
C VAL A 80 16.60 -4.92 -4.74
N ALA A 81 16.25 -3.88 -5.49
CA ALA A 81 17.12 -3.18 -6.42
C ALA A 81 18.25 -2.43 -5.67
N GLY A 82 17.93 -1.71 -4.60
CA GLY A 82 18.91 -1.07 -3.72
C GLY A 82 19.83 -2.07 -3.03
N GLN A 83 19.27 -3.21 -2.58
CA GLN A 83 20.09 -4.33 -2.10
C GLN A 83 20.91 -4.96 -3.21
N LYS A 84 20.43 -5.07 -4.44
CA LYS A 84 21.21 -5.58 -5.59
C LYS A 84 22.33 -4.61 -5.95
N ALA A 85 22.13 -3.30 -5.88
CA ALA A 85 23.18 -2.30 -6.11
C ALA A 85 24.25 -2.34 -5.00
N SER A 86 23.82 -2.39 -3.73
CA SER A 86 24.72 -2.57 -2.57
C SER A 86 25.41 -3.95 -2.58
N ARG A 87 24.71 -5.00 -3.02
CA ARG A 87 25.26 -6.36 -3.21
C ARG A 87 25.95 -6.54 -4.56
N ALA A 88 25.90 -5.61 -5.51
CA ALA A 88 26.74 -5.65 -6.71
C ALA A 88 28.14 -5.11 -6.36
N ALA A 89 28.21 -4.15 -5.44
CA ALA A 89 29.44 -3.74 -4.78
C ALA A 89 30.00 -4.79 -3.80
N GLU A 90 29.14 -5.61 -3.18
CA GLU A 90 29.57 -6.60 -2.17
C GLU A 90 29.55 -8.08 -2.65
N ASN A 91 28.90 -8.37 -3.77
CA ASN A 91 28.69 -9.71 -4.30
C ASN A 91 28.69 -9.75 -5.86
N GLU A 92 29.89 -9.67 -6.43
CA GLU A 92 30.46 -10.70 -7.34
C GLU A 92 30.36 -12.15 -6.76
N LYS A 93 29.48 -12.39 -5.79
CA LYS A 93 29.39 -13.56 -4.91
C LYS A 93 27.93 -13.99 -4.79
N LYS A 94 27.48 -14.69 -5.83
CA LYS A 94 26.48 -15.79 -5.81
C LYS A 94 25.01 -15.43 -5.60
N LYS A 95 24.18 -15.75 -6.61
CA LYS A 95 22.80 -16.25 -6.46
C LYS A 95 22.35 -17.12 -7.66
N ALA A 96 21.58 -18.18 -7.39
CA ALA A 96 20.38 -18.70 -8.11
C ALA A 96 19.93 -19.99 -7.38
N LYS A 97 18.73 -20.15 -6.78
CA LYS A 97 17.30 -20.16 -7.16
C LYS A 97 16.74 -21.57 -7.45
N ASN A 98 15.61 -21.90 -6.81
CA ASN A 98 14.86 -23.17 -6.79
C ASN A 98 13.63 -23.15 -7.74
N LYS A 99 13.08 -24.33 -8.09
CA LYS A 99 11.76 -24.55 -8.73
C LYS A 99 11.01 -25.77 -8.13
N ALA A 100 9.68 -25.75 -8.28
CA ALA A 100 8.66 -26.55 -7.58
C ALA A 100 8.43 -28.00 -8.11
N PRO A 101 7.74 -28.88 -7.34
CA PRO A 101 7.21 -30.16 -7.81
C PRO A 101 5.67 -30.23 -7.89
N VAL A 102 5.21 -31.17 -8.72
CA VAL A 102 3.83 -31.52 -9.10
C VAL A 102 3.18 -32.44 -8.06
N SER A 103 1.88 -32.26 -7.80
CA SER A 103 1.08 -32.99 -6.80
C SER A 103 0.57 -34.37 -7.29
N ALA A 104 0.35 -35.26 -6.33
CA ALA A 104 -0.39 -36.51 -6.48
C ALA A 104 -1.71 -36.44 -5.69
N ALA A 105 -2.74 -37.12 -6.19
CA ALA A 105 -4.13 -37.00 -5.77
C ALA A 105 -4.45 -37.84 -4.52
N ASP A 106 -4.37 -37.24 -3.33
CA ASP A 106 -5.14 -37.70 -2.15
C ASP A 106 -5.41 -36.60 -1.09
N GLY A 107 -5.38 -35.30 -1.41
CA GLY A 107 -5.80 -34.23 -0.50
C GLY A 107 -5.02 -34.10 0.84
N SER A 108 -3.93 -34.86 1.04
CA SER A 108 -3.10 -34.81 2.25
C SER A 108 -1.80 -34.00 2.08
N ALA A 109 -1.40 -33.73 0.84
CA ALA A 109 -0.21 -32.94 0.51
C ALA A 109 -0.49 -31.42 0.56
N PRO A 110 0.50 -30.59 0.92
CA PRO A 110 0.36 -29.13 0.88
C PRO A 110 0.26 -28.62 -0.55
N ASP A 111 -0.60 -27.62 -0.77
CA ASP A 111 -0.75 -26.93 -2.05
C ASP A 111 0.50 -26.09 -2.39
N TRP A 112 1.17 -25.57 -1.36
CA TRP A 112 2.44 -24.86 -1.48
C TRP A 112 3.37 -25.23 -0.34
N GLN A 113 4.66 -25.42 -0.62
CA GLN A 113 5.65 -25.66 0.43
C GLN A 113 7.04 -25.15 0.04
N ASP A 114 7.82 -24.83 1.05
CA ASP A 114 9.25 -24.56 0.93
C ASP A 114 10.06 -25.22 2.05
N SER A 115 11.28 -24.75 2.30
CA SER A 115 12.13 -25.29 3.37
C SER A 115 11.67 -24.95 4.80
N ASN A 116 10.74 -24.02 4.97
CA ASN A 116 10.32 -23.46 6.26
C ASN A 116 8.85 -23.77 6.59
N ILE A 117 7.94 -23.72 5.62
CA ILE A 117 6.49 -23.85 5.82
C ILE A 117 5.83 -24.75 4.76
N GLN A 118 4.68 -25.28 5.14
CA GLN A 118 3.73 -25.97 4.29
C GLN A 118 2.40 -25.23 4.41
N VAL A 119 1.72 -25.00 3.28
CA VAL A 119 0.48 -24.21 3.18
C VAL A 119 -0.57 -25.03 2.43
N TRP A 120 -1.77 -25.06 2.98
CA TRP A 120 -2.96 -25.68 2.40
C TRP A 120 -4.01 -24.59 2.17
N TYR A 121 -4.54 -24.49 0.96
CA TYR A 121 -5.57 -23.53 0.59
C TYR A 121 -6.95 -24.16 0.75
N VAL A 122 -7.84 -23.45 1.44
CA VAL A 122 -9.24 -23.88 1.62
C VAL A 122 -10.16 -22.82 1.04
N LEU A 123 -10.81 -23.14 -0.07
CA LEU A 123 -11.79 -22.26 -0.71
C LEU A 123 -13.16 -22.40 -0.04
N LEU A 124 -13.75 -21.27 0.33
CA LEU A 124 -15.10 -21.15 0.83
C LEU A 124 -15.96 -20.47 -0.23
N ASN A 125 -17.11 -21.07 -0.55
CA ASN A 125 -18.12 -20.47 -1.42
C ASN A 125 -19.34 -20.09 -0.58
N PRO A 126 -20.00 -18.95 -0.85
CA PRO A 126 -21.20 -18.57 -0.12
C PRO A 126 -22.37 -19.49 -0.49
N ASP A 127 -23.28 -19.73 0.47
CA ASP A 127 -24.50 -20.50 0.21
C ASP A 127 -25.59 -19.62 -0.44
N GLY A 128 -25.93 -19.91 -1.70
CA GLY A 128 -27.01 -19.23 -2.45
C GLY A 128 -26.70 -19.04 -3.95
N PRO A 129 -27.69 -18.66 -4.78
CA PRO A 129 -27.44 -18.43 -6.20
C PRO A 129 -26.45 -17.28 -6.37
N SER A 130 -25.29 -17.60 -6.96
CA SER A 130 -24.32 -16.63 -7.46
C SER A 130 -25.05 -15.60 -8.33
N LYS A 131 -25.23 -14.38 -7.81
CA LYS A 131 -25.47 -13.21 -8.66
C LYS A 131 -24.13 -12.80 -9.24
N ALA A 132 -23.59 -13.60 -10.16
CA ALA A 132 -22.57 -13.11 -11.05
C ALA A 132 -23.15 -11.90 -11.78
N PRO A 133 -22.49 -10.73 -11.78
CA PRO A 133 -22.94 -9.63 -12.63
C PRO A 133 -22.88 -10.11 -14.08
N SER A 134 -24.04 -10.28 -14.70
CA SER A 134 -24.13 -10.60 -16.13
C SER A 134 -23.84 -9.32 -16.93
N ARG A 135 -22.60 -8.83 -16.90
CA ARG A 135 -22.13 -7.95 -17.97
C ARG A 135 -21.55 -8.83 -19.06
N LYS A 136 -22.18 -8.80 -20.23
CA LYS A 136 -21.56 -9.30 -21.45
C LYS A 136 -20.21 -8.60 -21.60
N ARG A 137 -19.14 -9.39 -21.75
CA ARG A 137 -17.78 -8.89 -22.03
C ARG A 137 -17.86 -7.96 -23.26
N SER A 138 -17.14 -6.85 -23.21
CA SER A 138 -17.11 -5.79 -24.25
C SER A 138 -16.40 -6.21 -25.55
N HIS A 139 -15.96 -7.46 -25.70
CA HIS A 139 -15.24 -7.93 -26.88
C HIS A 139 -16.07 -7.82 -28.18
N ASP A 140 -17.41 -7.82 -28.07
CA ASP A 140 -18.32 -7.71 -29.21
C ASP A 140 -18.27 -6.33 -29.92
N MET A 141 -17.64 -5.30 -29.34
CA MET A 141 -17.63 -3.92 -29.89
C MET A 141 -16.36 -3.59 -30.72
N ILE A 142 -15.45 -4.55 -30.93
CA ILE A 142 -14.24 -4.41 -31.77
C ILE A 142 -14.32 -5.36 -32.99
N SER A 143 -15.53 -5.75 -33.41
CA SER A 143 -15.72 -6.41 -34.71
C SER A 143 -16.13 -5.35 -35.75
N ASP A 144 -15.25 -5.14 -36.73
CA ASP A 144 -15.63 -4.46 -37.97
C ASP A 144 -16.69 -5.32 -38.67
N PRO A 145 -17.81 -4.75 -39.17
CA PRO A 145 -18.91 -5.54 -39.75
C PRO A 145 -18.61 -6.12 -41.14
N GLU A 146 -17.34 -6.22 -41.56
CA GLU A 146 -16.94 -6.69 -42.89
C GLU A 146 -16.23 -8.06 -42.92
N ASP A 147 -15.98 -8.72 -41.78
CA ASP A 147 -15.30 -10.03 -41.73
C ASP A 147 -16.21 -11.17 -41.19
N ASP A 148 -17.47 -11.23 -41.64
CA ASP A 148 -18.42 -12.31 -41.33
C ASP A 148 -18.41 -13.44 -42.38
N GLU A 149 -17.23 -13.84 -42.87
CA GLU A 149 -17.08 -15.12 -43.59
C GLU A 149 -15.88 -15.91 -43.05
N GLU A 150 -16.20 -17.08 -42.49
CA GLU A 150 -15.30 -18.16 -42.06
C GLU A 150 -14.45 -17.95 -40.80
N ASN A 151 -15.04 -18.14 -39.61
CA ASN A 151 -14.30 -18.77 -38.52
C ASN A 151 -15.20 -19.57 -37.56
N GLY A 152 -14.85 -20.83 -37.34
CA GLY A 152 -15.50 -21.70 -36.36
C GLY A 152 -15.38 -21.12 -34.95
N GLY A 153 -16.50 -21.00 -34.25
CA GLY A 153 -16.57 -20.38 -32.93
C GLY A 153 -15.62 -21.02 -31.92
N ILE A 154 -14.77 -20.21 -31.31
CA ILE A 154 -13.87 -20.57 -30.22
C ILE A 154 -14.71 -21.01 -29.01
N THR A 155 -14.38 -22.13 -28.39
CA THR A 155 -15.09 -22.62 -27.20
C THR A 155 -14.75 -21.79 -25.95
N GLU A 156 -15.64 -21.74 -24.96
CA GLU A 156 -15.41 -21.01 -23.70
C GLU A 156 -14.13 -21.47 -22.96
N ALA A 157 -13.76 -22.73 -23.11
CA ALA A 157 -12.53 -23.29 -22.53
C ALA A 157 -11.27 -22.78 -23.24
N GLU A 158 -11.30 -22.70 -24.57
CA GLU A 158 -10.21 -22.13 -25.39
C GLU A 158 -10.07 -20.63 -25.13
N GLN A 159 -11.18 -19.91 -24.96
CA GLN A 159 -11.15 -18.51 -24.56
C GLN A 159 -10.49 -18.32 -23.18
N LYS A 160 -10.80 -19.16 -22.18
CA LYS A 160 -10.16 -19.09 -20.85
C LYS A 160 -8.66 -19.34 -20.90
N ILE A 161 -8.21 -20.27 -21.75
CA ILE A 161 -6.78 -20.54 -21.92
C ILE A 161 -6.08 -19.35 -22.60
N ASN A 162 -6.69 -18.78 -23.64
CA ASN A 162 -6.16 -17.60 -24.33
C ASN A 162 -6.11 -16.37 -23.41
N ASP A 163 -7.16 -16.15 -22.62
CA ASP A 163 -7.22 -15.11 -21.60
C ASP A 163 -6.07 -15.29 -20.58
N GLN A 164 -5.87 -16.52 -20.07
CA GLN A 164 -4.79 -16.81 -19.12
C GLN A 164 -3.40 -16.61 -19.73
N GLN A 165 -3.18 -17.02 -20.98
CA GLN A 165 -1.92 -16.79 -21.69
C GLN A 165 -1.64 -15.30 -21.91
N THR A 166 -2.69 -14.52 -22.20
CA THR A 166 -2.60 -13.07 -22.34
C THR A 166 -2.26 -12.41 -21.01
N ILE A 167 -2.93 -12.80 -19.93
CA ILE A 167 -2.63 -12.33 -18.56
C ILE A 167 -1.18 -12.66 -18.19
N ASP A 168 -0.75 -13.92 -18.39
CA ASP A 168 0.61 -14.35 -18.09
C ASP A 168 1.63 -13.54 -18.93
N ALA A 169 1.34 -13.28 -20.20
CA ALA A 169 2.20 -12.48 -21.06
C ALA A 169 2.29 -11.02 -20.59
N VAL A 170 1.17 -10.40 -20.20
CA VAL A 170 1.14 -9.03 -19.67
C VAL A 170 1.90 -8.95 -18.35
N VAL A 171 1.63 -9.86 -17.40
CA VAL A 171 2.32 -9.90 -16.10
C VAL A 171 3.81 -10.13 -16.30
N ASN A 172 4.20 -11.07 -17.16
CA ASN A 172 5.61 -11.27 -17.50
C ASN A 172 6.18 -10.00 -18.16
N HIS A 173 5.48 -9.33 -19.06
CA HIS A 173 5.97 -8.08 -19.65
C HIS A 173 6.14 -6.95 -18.61
N MET A 174 5.25 -6.84 -17.62
CA MET A 174 5.35 -5.85 -16.54
C MET A 174 6.63 -6.02 -15.69
N PHE A 175 7.12 -7.26 -15.52
CA PHE A 175 8.24 -7.57 -14.62
C PHE A 175 9.51 -8.09 -15.34
N ASP A 176 9.40 -8.50 -16.61
CA ASP A 176 10.45 -9.09 -17.47
C ASP A 176 10.59 -8.39 -18.85
N SER A 177 10.10 -7.15 -19.04
CA SER A 177 10.39 -6.36 -20.27
C SER A 177 11.83 -5.80 -20.26
N ASP A 178 12.51 -5.85 -21.42
CA ASP A 178 13.96 -5.69 -21.55
C ASP A 178 14.52 -4.34 -21.03
N TRP A 179 14.92 -4.35 -19.77
CA TRP A 179 16.22 -3.86 -19.34
C TRP A 179 17.09 -5.06 -18.94
N GLN A 180 17.74 -5.64 -19.94
CA GLN A 180 18.81 -6.61 -19.74
C GLN A 180 20.14 -5.88 -19.57
N LEU A 181 20.87 -6.23 -18.52
CA LEU A 181 22.33 -6.19 -18.52
C LEU A 181 22.80 -7.63 -18.63
N ASP A 182 23.31 -7.95 -19.81
CA ASP A 182 23.87 -9.24 -20.23
C ASP A 182 24.88 -9.82 -19.22
N ALA A 183 24.79 -11.13 -19.01
CA ALA A 183 25.82 -12.11 -19.42
C ALA A 183 25.50 -13.53 -18.90
N LEU A 184 25.25 -14.46 -19.82
CA LEU A 184 25.41 -15.90 -19.61
C LEU A 184 26.75 -16.35 -20.20
N VAL A 185 27.43 -17.31 -19.57
CA VAL A 185 28.68 -17.91 -20.09
C VAL A 185 28.63 -19.44 -20.02
N GLU A 186 29.17 -20.07 -21.07
CA GLU A 186 29.29 -21.52 -21.32
C GLU A 186 30.32 -22.22 -20.40
N THR A 187 30.16 -23.51 -20.06
CA THR A 187 31.13 -24.27 -19.23
C THR A 187 31.25 -25.75 -19.60
N THR A 188 32.44 -26.33 -19.42
CA THR A 188 32.87 -27.68 -19.85
C THR A 188 32.62 -28.82 -18.84
N LEU A 189 32.41 -30.02 -19.39
CA LEU A 189 31.98 -31.29 -18.78
C LEU A 189 32.67 -31.76 -17.48
N HIS A 190 33.93 -31.39 -17.25
CA HIS A 190 34.68 -31.83 -16.06
C HIS A 190 34.22 -31.13 -14.76
N LYS A 191 33.34 -30.13 -14.85
CA LYS A 191 32.79 -29.40 -13.70
C LYS A 191 31.39 -29.91 -13.27
N ALA A 192 30.78 -30.85 -13.99
CA ALA A 192 29.47 -31.37 -13.61
C ALA A 192 29.55 -32.34 -12.42
N LYS A 193 28.76 -32.13 -11.35
CA LYS A 193 28.59 -33.10 -10.24
C LYS A 193 27.21 -33.75 -10.27
N LEU A 194 27.22 -35.08 -10.20
CA LEU A 194 26.07 -35.99 -10.18
C LEU A 194 25.31 -35.97 -8.84
N PRO A 195 24.05 -36.47 -8.81
CA PRO A 195 23.31 -37.12 -9.90
C PRO A 195 22.48 -36.11 -10.70
N ALA A 196 22.83 -35.94 -11.97
CA ALA A 196 22.05 -35.17 -12.95
C ALA A 196 22.18 -35.86 -14.32
N MET A 197 21.10 -35.84 -15.11
CA MET A 197 21.15 -36.27 -16.51
C MET A 197 21.82 -35.17 -17.35
N LEU A 198 22.86 -35.52 -18.09
CA LEU A 198 23.64 -34.62 -18.93
C LEU A 198 23.14 -34.67 -20.38
N PHE A 199 23.32 -33.59 -21.15
CA PHE A 199 22.93 -33.51 -22.56
C PHE A 199 24.05 -32.85 -23.40
N VAL A 200 24.20 -33.26 -24.66
CA VAL A 200 25.12 -32.71 -25.65
C VAL A 200 24.36 -32.36 -26.94
N LYS A 201 24.80 -31.31 -27.64
CA LYS A 201 24.35 -31.03 -29.01
C LYS A 201 25.14 -31.90 -29.97
N ASP A 202 24.46 -32.58 -30.90
CA ASP A 202 25.14 -33.26 -31.99
C ASP A 202 25.59 -32.26 -33.07
N GLU A 203 26.30 -32.76 -34.09
CA GLU A 203 26.90 -31.95 -35.16
C GLU A 203 25.88 -31.13 -35.99
N ASN A 204 24.57 -31.37 -35.76
CA ASN A 204 23.46 -30.63 -36.39
C ASN A 204 22.67 -29.75 -35.40
N GLY A 205 23.20 -29.52 -34.20
CA GLY A 205 22.64 -28.57 -33.22
C GLY A 205 21.46 -29.09 -32.39
N ARG A 206 21.11 -30.38 -32.49
CA ARG A 206 20.01 -30.98 -31.71
C ARG A 206 20.51 -31.59 -30.41
N ILE A 207 19.76 -31.39 -29.33
CA ILE A 207 20.13 -31.78 -27.96
C ILE A 207 19.79 -33.26 -27.70
N LYS A 208 20.76 -34.06 -27.26
CA LYS A 208 20.62 -35.48 -26.88
C LYS A 208 21.27 -35.77 -25.53
N LYS A 209 20.83 -36.82 -24.83
CA LYS A 209 21.36 -37.23 -23.52
C LYS A 209 22.81 -37.73 -23.65
N TYR A 210 23.70 -37.32 -22.75
CA TYR A 210 25.11 -37.66 -22.71
C TYR A 210 25.35 -38.99 -21.97
N GLU A 211 26.05 -39.93 -22.61
CA GLU A 211 26.25 -41.31 -22.14
C GLU A 211 27.72 -41.67 -21.88
N GLY A 212 28.63 -40.67 -21.80
CA GLY A 212 30.08 -40.87 -21.59
C GLY A 212 30.53 -41.02 -20.12
N PRO A 213 31.83 -41.28 -19.87
CA PRO A 213 32.37 -41.68 -18.56
C PRO A 213 32.31 -40.58 -17.48
N MET A 214 32.13 -41.01 -16.22
CA MET A 214 31.86 -40.16 -15.05
C MET A 214 33.12 -39.91 -14.18
N PRO A 215 33.20 -38.82 -13.41
CA PRO A 215 34.28 -38.54 -12.44
C PRO A 215 34.55 -39.66 -11.42
N GLY A 216 35.79 -40.17 -11.33
CA GLY A 216 36.25 -41.13 -10.30
C GLY A 216 37.00 -42.38 -10.79
N GLY A 217 37.09 -42.61 -12.11
CA GLY A 217 38.12 -43.47 -12.69
C GLY A 217 39.49 -42.78 -12.73
N LEU A 218 40.53 -43.46 -13.21
CA LEU A 218 41.94 -43.02 -13.34
C LEU A 218 42.20 -41.75 -14.20
N VAL A 219 41.21 -40.85 -14.37
CA VAL A 219 41.34 -39.58 -15.11
C VAL A 219 40.72 -38.42 -14.28
N GLN A 220 41.44 -37.29 -14.21
CA GLN A 220 41.33 -36.17 -13.26
C GLN A 220 40.14 -35.20 -13.51
N VAL A 221 39.58 -34.57 -12.44
CA VAL A 221 38.32 -33.77 -12.46
C VAL A 221 38.41 -32.51 -11.55
N PRO A 222 38.04 -31.28 -12.01
CA PRO A 222 37.95 -30.02 -11.22
C PRO A 222 36.53 -29.47 -10.84
N ASP A 223 36.49 -28.33 -10.12
CA ASP A 223 35.72 -27.95 -8.90
C ASP A 223 34.37 -27.16 -9.02
N LEU A 224 33.39 -27.35 -8.08
CA LEU A 224 32.11 -26.56 -7.89
C LEU A 224 31.43 -26.75 -6.47
N PRO A 225 30.64 -25.75 -5.95
CA PRO A 225 30.10 -25.61 -4.56
C PRO A 225 28.62 -26.06 -4.29
N VAL A 226 28.17 -25.95 -3.01
CA VAL A 226 27.15 -26.75 -2.26
C VAL A 226 25.83 -26.02 -1.87
N LEU A 227 24.73 -26.76 -1.53
CA LEU A 227 23.46 -26.30 -0.88
C LEU A 227 23.02 -27.19 0.32
N ASN A 228 22.19 -26.63 1.24
CA ASN A 228 21.93 -27.08 2.63
C ASN A 228 20.60 -27.86 2.88
N GLN A 229 20.47 -28.51 4.06
CA GLN A 229 19.50 -29.56 4.42
C GLN A 229 18.34 -29.13 5.37
N PRO A 230 17.23 -29.92 5.43
CA PRO A 230 16.15 -29.80 6.41
C PRO A 230 16.48 -30.36 7.81
N ARG A 231 15.68 -29.96 8.82
CA ARG A 231 15.89 -30.19 10.27
C ARG A 231 15.72 -31.65 10.73
N ARG A 232 16.55 -32.02 11.71
CA ARG A 232 16.60 -33.34 12.40
C ARG A 232 16.25 -33.18 13.88
N GLY A 233 15.83 -34.26 14.55
CA GLY A 233 15.78 -34.29 16.00
C GLY A 233 17.16 -34.25 16.65
N LYS A 234 17.22 -33.93 17.95
CA LYS A 234 18.47 -33.75 18.71
C LYS A 234 19.26 -35.06 18.75
N PHE A 235 20.52 -35.05 18.32
CA PHE A 235 21.42 -36.20 18.43
C PHE A 235 21.81 -36.43 19.89
N ASN A 236 21.52 -37.61 20.43
CA ASN A 236 21.80 -38.03 21.78
C ASN A 236 23.22 -38.60 21.88
N VAL A 237 24.19 -37.70 22.11
CA VAL A 237 25.62 -38.05 22.23
C VAL A 237 25.85 -39.10 23.32
N LYS A 238 25.14 -39.01 24.46
CA LYS A 238 25.30 -39.96 25.57
C LYS A 238 24.87 -41.37 25.18
N GLU A 239 23.80 -41.49 24.41
CA GLU A 239 23.31 -42.78 23.93
C GLU A 239 24.22 -43.36 22.83
N ALA A 240 24.75 -42.52 21.94
CA ALA A 240 25.74 -42.95 20.95
C ALA A 240 27.04 -43.44 21.61
N GLU A 241 27.49 -42.79 22.70
CA GLU A 241 28.63 -43.25 23.50
C GLU A 241 28.32 -44.56 24.25
N ARG A 242 27.10 -44.71 24.80
CA ARG A 242 26.63 -45.94 25.45
C ARG A 242 26.58 -47.12 24.49
N LEU A 243 26.16 -46.89 23.26
CA LEU A 243 26.09 -47.88 22.19
C LEU A 243 27.44 -48.11 21.49
N GLY A 244 28.54 -47.55 21.98
CA GLY A 244 29.89 -47.83 21.49
C GLY A 244 30.18 -47.27 20.09
N VAL A 245 29.48 -46.22 19.66
CA VAL A 245 29.70 -45.54 18.37
C VAL A 245 30.91 -44.61 18.46
N LYS A 246 31.78 -44.61 17.43
CA LYS A 246 32.92 -43.70 17.38
C LYS A 246 32.47 -42.27 17.02
N LYS A 247 33.12 -41.25 17.59
CA LYS A 247 32.71 -39.83 17.39
C LYS A 247 32.76 -39.40 15.92
N GLU A 248 33.66 -39.98 15.13
CA GLU A 248 33.80 -39.73 13.70
C GLU A 248 32.59 -40.26 12.90
N GLU A 249 31.87 -41.24 13.45
CA GLU A 249 30.74 -41.92 12.83
C GLU A 249 29.38 -41.29 13.21
N TYR A 250 29.34 -40.31 14.10
CA TYR A 250 28.12 -39.56 14.45
C TYR A 250 27.54 -38.84 13.22
N LYS A 251 28.42 -38.43 12.30
CA LYS A 251 28.03 -37.84 11.03
C LYS A 251 27.25 -38.82 10.15
N LEU A 252 27.59 -40.11 10.18
CA LEU A 252 26.89 -41.16 9.42
C LEU A 252 25.51 -41.42 10.00
N LEU A 253 25.40 -41.55 11.33
CA LEU A 253 24.13 -41.73 12.03
C LEU A 253 23.19 -40.55 11.85
N THR A 254 23.70 -39.32 11.99
CA THR A 254 22.89 -38.13 11.72
C THR A 254 22.44 -38.05 10.27
N GLN A 255 23.20 -38.61 9.31
CA GLN A 255 22.85 -38.67 7.88
C GLN A 255 21.91 -39.83 7.50
N GLY A 256 21.34 -40.54 8.48
CA GLY A 256 20.41 -41.62 8.21
C GLY A 256 21.08 -42.96 7.89
N LYS A 257 22.40 -43.06 8.05
CA LYS A 257 23.15 -44.30 7.78
C LYS A 257 23.44 -45.04 9.08
N PRO A 258 23.10 -46.34 9.18
CA PRO A 258 23.47 -47.14 10.34
C PRO A 258 24.99 -47.31 10.41
N VAL A 259 25.53 -47.50 11.62
CA VAL A 259 26.95 -47.75 11.86
C VAL A 259 27.13 -48.96 12.76
N THR A 260 28.27 -49.63 12.68
CA THR A 260 28.57 -50.78 13.53
C THR A 260 29.33 -50.31 14.77
N SER A 261 28.80 -50.61 15.96
CA SER A 261 29.46 -50.28 17.22
C SER A 261 30.74 -51.08 17.43
N LYS A 262 31.55 -50.66 18.41
CA LYS A 262 32.72 -51.41 18.87
C LYS A 262 32.42 -52.86 19.28
N ASP A 263 31.19 -53.13 19.71
CA ASP A 263 30.74 -54.45 20.16
C ASP A 263 30.07 -55.27 19.05
N GLY A 264 30.14 -54.79 17.79
CA GLY A 264 29.56 -55.48 16.63
C GLY A 264 28.05 -55.28 16.44
N GLN A 265 27.41 -54.43 17.26
CA GLN A 265 25.98 -54.12 17.14
C GLN A 265 25.74 -53.10 16.02
N THR A 266 24.72 -53.31 15.20
CA THR A 266 24.25 -52.28 14.26
C THR A 266 23.47 -51.21 15.02
N VAL A 267 23.97 -49.98 15.03
CA VAL A 267 23.30 -48.81 15.60
C VAL A 267 22.62 -48.05 14.46
N THR A 268 21.31 -47.87 14.55
CA THR A 268 20.52 -47.16 13.55
C THR A 268 20.30 -45.69 13.97
N PRO A 269 20.05 -44.77 13.03
CA PRO A 269 19.82 -43.35 13.31
C PRO A 269 18.75 -43.10 14.37
N ASP A 270 17.65 -43.83 14.35
CA ASP A 270 16.53 -43.76 15.30
C ASP A 270 16.90 -44.13 16.75
N MET A 271 18.00 -44.86 16.96
CA MET A 271 18.51 -45.18 18.30
C MET A 271 19.22 -44.00 18.97
N VAL A 272 19.68 -43.01 18.20
CA VAL A 272 20.52 -41.91 18.68
C VAL A 272 20.11 -40.51 18.20
N VAL A 273 19.23 -40.41 17.21
CA VAL A 273 18.63 -39.16 16.73
C VAL A 273 17.21 -39.13 17.26
N GLY A 274 16.86 -38.12 18.07
CA GLY A 274 15.48 -37.96 18.53
C GLY A 274 14.49 -37.87 17.35
N ALA A 275 13.23 -38.24 17.58
CA ALA A 275 12.18 -38.12 16.57
C ALA A 275 12.11 -36.70 15.97
N THR A 276 11.70 -36.60 14.70
CA THR A 276 11.36 -35.32 14.07
C THR A 276 10.30 -34.63 14.93
N ILE A 277 10.59 -33.42 15.39
CA ILE A 277 9.62 -32.61 16.12
C ILE A 277 8.66 -32.05 15.07
N GLU A 278 7.41 -32.49 15.08
CA GLU A 278 6.34 -31.88 14.28
C GLU A 278 6.24 -30.39 14.64
N GLY A 279 6.19 -29.52 13.63
CA GLY A 279 6.08 -28.09 13.87
C GLY A 279 4.67 -27.71 14.31
N ASP A 280 4.57 -26.71 15.19
CA ASP A 280 3.31 -26.05 15.50
C ASP A 280 2.83 -25.21 14.31
N GLY A 281 1.52 -25.19 14.08
CA GLY A 281 0.84 -24.50 12.98
C GLY A 281 -0.29 -23.59 13.45
N PHE A 282 -0.87 -22.86 12.51
CA PHE A 282 -2.01 -21.97 12.72
C PHE A 282 -2.90 -21.95 11.49
N ALA A 283 -4.18 -21.58 11.67
CA ALA A 283 -5.11 -21.36 10.58
C ALA A 283 -5.42 -19.86 10.43
N ILE A 284 -5.71 -19.45 9.19
CA ILE A 284 -6.23 -18.12 8.87
C ILE A 284 -7.55 -18.33 8.18
N VAL A 285 -8.61 -17.73 8.74
CA VAL A 285 -9.98 -17.91 8.29
C VAL A 285 -10.55 -16.54 7.94
N ASP A 286 -11.04 -16.40 6.71
CA ASP A 286 -11.61 -15.15 6.20
C ASP A 286 -13.09 -15.38 5.85
N ILE A 287 -13.98 -14.74 6.61
CA ILE A 287 -15.44 -14.87 6.46
C ILE A 287 -16.01 -13.46 6.26
N PRO A 288 -16.21 -13.02 5.00
CA PRO A 288 -16.60 -11.66 4.68
C PRO A 288 -17.97 -11.25 5.21
N ASP A 289 -18.89 -12.20 5.29
CA ASP A 289 -20.26 -12.01 5.77
C ASP A 289 -20.89 -13.36 6.17
N ILE A 290 -22.10 -13.29 6.72
CA ILE A 290 -22.82 -14.44 7.30
C ILE A 290 -23.08 -15.57 6.27
N SER A 291 -23.14 -15.27 4.96
CA SER A 291 -23.41 -16.27 3.91
C SER A 291 -22.32 -17.33 3.74
N TYR A 292 -21.12 -17.11 4.31
CA TYR A 292 -19.99 -18.04 4.26
C TYR A 292 -19.91 -18.98 5.48
N VAL A 293 -20.73 -18.75 6.52
CA VAL A 293 -20.60 -19.45 7.80
C VAL A 293 -20.91 -20.95 7.67
N ASP A 294 -21.97 -21.33 6.97
CA ASP A 294 -22.37 -22.73 6.82
C ASP A 294 -21.35 -23.51 5.97
N ALA A 295 -20.91 -22.94 4.85
CA ALA A 295 -19.82 -23.49 4.04
C ALA A 295 -18.51 -23.66 4.82
N PHE A 296 -18.19 -22.73 5.74
CA PHE A 296 -17.05 -22.86 6.65
C PHE A 296 -17.22 -24.06 7.61
N LEU A 297 -18.38 -24.19 8.24
CA LEU A 297 -18.63 -25.27 9.21
C LEU A 297 -18.66 -26.66 8.56
N ALA A 298 -19.06 -26.74 7.29
CA ALA A 298 -19.13 -27.98 6.53
C ALA A 298 -17.76 -28.54 6.10
N ARG A 299 -16.65 -27.82 6.35
CA ARG A 299 -15.32 -28.22 5.91
C ARG A 299 -14.83 -29.50 6.62
N PRO A 300 -14.43 -30.56 5.88
CA PRO A 300 -13.96 -31.82 6.47
C PRO A 300 -12.64 -31.68 7.24
N GLU A 301 -11.86 -30.63 6.97
CA GLU A 301 -10.58 -30.34 7.61
C GLU A 301 -10.71 -30.20 9.15
N TRP A 302 -11.81 -29.64 9.65
CA TRP A 302 -12.05 -29.46 11.08
C TRP A 302 -12.18 -30.78 11.84
N SER A 303 -12.58 -31.85 11.14
CA SER A 303 -12.67 -33.20 11.71
C SER A 303 -11.38 -34.01 11.52
N ASN A 304 -10.38 -33.48 10.81
CA ASN A 304 -9.13 -34.19 10.55
C ASN A 304 -8.16 -34.04 11.72
N ILE A 305 -8.07 -35.07 12.56
CA ILE A 305 -7.21 -35.12 13.74
C ILE A 305 -5.74 -34.83 13.40
N LYS A 306 -5.23 -35.24 12.23
CA LYS A 306 -3.83 -35.00 11.86
C LYS A 306 -3.55 -33.51 11.61
N ILE A 307 -4.48 -32.81 10.96
CA ILE A 307 -4.37 -31.38 10.67
C ILE A 307 -4.58 -30.57 11.96
N MET A 308 -5.66 -30.85 12.69
CA MET A 308 -6.04 -30.08 13.87
C MET A 308 -5.09 -30.29 15.05
N LYS A 309 -4.37 -31.42 15.13
CA LYS A 309 -3.38 -31.69 16.20
C LYS A 309 -2.26 -30.65 16.25
N THR A 310 -1.86 -30.08 15.12
CA THR A 310 -0.75 -29.11 15.05
C THR A 310 -1.23 -27.65 15.10
N VAL A 311 -2.53 -27.38 14.95
CA VAL A 311 -3.06 -26.01 14.94
C VAL A 311 -3.17 -25.48 16.37
N GLN A 312 -2.35 -24.48 16.70
CA GLN A 312 -2.32 -23.85 18.02
C GLN A 312 -3.17 -22.58 18.11
N ALA A 313 -3.42 -21.93 16.96
CA ALA A 313 -4.17 -20.69 16.89
C ALA A 313 -4.97 -20.59 15.59
N ILE A 314 -6.08 -19.87 15.65
CA ILE A 314 -6.87 -19.47 14.49
C ILE A 314 -7.00 -17.95 14.49
N TYR A 315 -6.54 -17.34 13.40
CA TYR A 315 -6.71 -15.92 13.12
C TYR A 315 -7.94 -15.72 12.24
N TRP A 316 -8.94 -15.02 12.76
CA TRP A 316 -10.25 -14.85 12.13
C TRP A 316 -10.38 -13.44 11.58
N THR A 317 -10.41 -13.31 10.26
CA THR A 317 -10.79 -12.07 9.58
C THR A 317 -12.28 -12.12 9.29
N LEU A 318 -13.06 -11.37 10.06
CA LEU A 318 -14.52 -11.46 10.07
C LEU A 318 -15.12 -10.15 9.60
N GLY A 319 -16.10 -10.24 8.71
CA GLY A 319 -16.97 -9.12 8.39
C GLY A 319 -17.82 -8.69 9.57
N SER A 320 -18.40 -7.50 9.47
CA SER A 320 -19.26 -6.97 10.53
C SER A 320 -20.44 -7.92 10.82
N GLY A 321 -20.70 -8.15 12.10
CA GLY A 321 -21.75 -9.04 12.61
C GLY A 321 -21.39 -10.53 12.68
N VAL A 322 -20.34 -10.99 11.99
CA VAL A 322 -20.01 -12.42 11.89
C VAL A 322 -19.44 -12.96 13.20
N ALA A 323 -18.65 -12.18 13.94
CA ALA A 323 -18.08 -12.60 15.22
C ALA A 323 -19.14 -12.80 16.32
N GLN A 324 -20.33 -12.23 16.14
CA GLN A 324 -21.48 -12.37 17.01
C GLN A 324 -22.38 -13.55 16.60
N ASP A 325 -22.15 -14.17 15.44
CA ASP A 325 -22.89 -15.34 14.99
C ASP A 325 -22.68 -16.51 15.97
N ALA A 326 -23.78 -17.08 16.45
CA ALA A 326 -23.76 -18.13 17.47
C ALA A 326 -22.98 -19.37 17.00
N ARG A 327 -23.06 -19.72 15.72
CA ARG A 327 -22.40 -20.90 15.16
C ARG A 327 -20.88 -20.74 15.15
N ILE A 328 -20.39 -19.55 14.82
CA ILE A 328 -18.97 -19.21 14.90
C ILE A 328 -18.49 -19.25 16.35
N GLN A 329 -19.24 -18.66 17.28
CA GLN A 329 -18.87 -18.71 18.70
C GLN A 329 -18.87 -20.14 19.26
N ASP A 330 -19.82 -20.98 18.84
CA ASP A 330 -19.88 -22.37 19.27
C ASP A 330 -18.73 -23.20 18.70
N PHE A 331 -18.30 -22.95 17.46
CA PHE A 331 -17.07 -23.52 16.91
C PHE A 331 -15.85 -23.16 17.77
N MET A 332 -15.71 -21.89 18.16
CA MET A 332 -14.59 -21.44 19.02
C MET A 332 -14.64 -22.12 20.40
N LYS A 333 -15.82 -22.22 21.01
CA LYS A 333 -16.00 -22.91 22.32
C LYS A 333 -15.70 -24.41 22.26
N GLN A 334 -15.92 -25.06 21.11
CA GLN A 334 -15.60 -26.47 20.89
C GLN A 334 -14.09 -26.71 20.75
N HIS A 335 -13.30 -25.67 20.47
CA HIS A 335 -11.85 -25.74 20.29
C HIS A 335 -11.06 -24.90 21.32
N PRO A 336 -11.31 -25.06 22.64
CA PRO A 336 -10.78 -24.16 23.67
C PRO A 336 -9.26 -24.25 23.87
N SER A 337 -8.61 -25.29 23.32
CA SER A 337 -7.15 -25.43 23.33
C SER A 337 -6.45 -24.52 22.33
N MET A 338 -7.18 -23.97 21.35
CA MET A 338 -6.65 -23.09 20.32
C MET A 338 -6.86 -21.63 20.74
N ARG A 339 -5.88 -20.77 20.47
CA ARG A 339 -6.06 -19.32 20.64
C ARG A 339 -6.86 -18.78 19.46
N HIS A 340 -8.04 -18.22 19.70
CA HIS A 340 -8.86 -17.57 18.69
C HIS A 340 -8.64 -16.05 18.73
N THR A 341 -8.12 -15.48 17.65
CA THR A 341 -7.84 -14.04 17.54
C THR A 341 -8.67 -13.43 16.41
N VAL A 342 -9.53 -12.47 16.72
CA VAL A 342 -10.50 -11.88 15.79
C VAL A 342 -10.07 -10.49 15.30
N PHE A 343 -10.09 -10.32 13.98
CA PHE A 343 -9.98 -9.07 13.26
C PHE A 343 -11.35 -8.72 12.68
N SER A 344 -11.98 -7.63 13.13
CA SER A 344 -13.22 -7.12 12.55
C SER A 344 -13.33 -5.62 12.77
N THR A 345 -13.88 -4.89 11.80
CA THR A 345 -14.08 -3.43 11.87
C THR A 345 -15.04 -3.00 12.98
N ASP A 346 -15.97 -3.86 13.38
CA ASP A 346 -16.97 -3.58 14.42
C ASP A 346 -16.57 -4.07 15.82
N ILE A 347 -15.39 -4.70 15.95
CA ILE A 347 -14.83 -5.17 17.23
C ILE A 347 -13.51 -4.48 17.54
N CYS A 348 -12.60 -4.40 16.57
CA CYS A 348 -11.29 -3.79 16.75
C CYS A 348 -11.41 -2.29 17.07
N SER A 349 -10.57 -1.81 17.97
CA SER A 349 -10.44 -0.38 18.27
C SER A 349 -9.93 0.37 17.04
N ASN A 350 -10.53 1.51 16.71
CA ASN A 350 -10.03 2.42 15.67
C ASN A 350 -8.86 3.28 16.19
N ILE A 351 -7.78 2.64 16.64
CA ILE A 351 -6.59 3.29 17.21
C ILE A 351 -5.86 4.12 16.15
N LEU A 352 -5.00 5.06 16.57
CA LEU A 352 -4.02 5.70 15.70
C LEU A 352 -2.91 4.69 15.39
N ALA A 353 -3.02 3.97 14.28
CA ALA A 353 -2.10 2.87 13.96
C ALA A 353 -0.75 3.39 13.44
N LEU A 354 -0.73 4.61 12.92
CA LEU A 354 0.48 5.33 12.51
C LEU A 354 0.82 6.39 13.56
N GLU A 355 1.71 6.06 14.49
CA GLU A 355 1.98 6.89 15.67
C GLU A 355 2.76 8.17 15.32
N SER A 356 3.63 8.12 14.32
CA SER A 356 4.45 9.27 13.93
C SER A 356 3.70 10.41 13.24
N PRO A 357 2.82 10.16 12.24
CA PRO A 357 2.00 11.23 11.68
C PRO A 357 0.93 11.70 12.69
N ALA A 358 0.45 10.82 13.56
CA ALA A 358 -0.42 11.21 14.68
C ALA A 358 0.27 12.18 15.65
N ALA A 359 1.52 11.89 16.05
CA ALA A 359 2.30 12.79 16.90
C ALA A 359 2.53 14.14 16.21
N ALA A 360 2.89 14.14 14.92
CA ALA A 360 3.06 15.36 14.14
C ALA A 360 1.77 16.19 14.08
N SER A 361 0.62 15.56 13.84
CA SER A 361 -0.69 16.24 13.86
C SER A 361 -1.00 16.87 15.23
N ILE A 362 -0.70 16.19 16.34
CA ILE A 362 -0.89 16.74 17.70
C ILE A 362 0.03 17.94 17.96
N LYS A 363 1.30 17.86 17.51
CA LYS A 363 2.24 18.98 17.64
C LYS A 363 1.80 20.18 16.80
N ASN A 364 1.34 19.95 15.57
CA ASN A 364 0.80 21.01 14.69
C ASN A 364 -0.48 21.63 15.28
N ASN A 365 -1.38 20.83 15.86
CA ASN A 365 -2.54 21.33 16.59
C ASN A 365 -2.15 22.22 17.78
N ARG A 366 -1.06 21.90 18.49
CA ARG A 366 -0.56 22.75 19.58
C ARG A 366 -0.01 24.09 19.08
N ILE A 367 0.52 24.14 17.87
CA ILE A 367 1.01 25.35 17.22
C ILE A 367 -0.18 26.22 16.76
N ASP A 368 -1.05 25.65 15.93
CA ASP A 368 -2.18 26.35 15.33
C ASP A 368 -3.44 25.45 15.32
N PRO A 369 -4.20 25.43 16.43
CA PRO A 369 -5.34 24.52 16.57
C PRO A 369 -6.49 24.84 15.61
N GLU A 370 -6.52 26.05 15.04
CA GLU A 370 -7.57 26.50 14.13
C GLU A 370 -7.44 25.82 12.75
N ARG A 371 -6.20 25.72 12.24
CA ARG A 371 -5.88 25.07 10.95
C ARG A 371 -5.43 23.62 11.06
N PHE A 372 -5.16 23.11 12.25
CA PHE A 372 -4.79 21.71 12.48
C PHE A 372 -5.75 21.05 13.47
N PRO A 373 -6.92 20.55 13.02
CA PRO A 373 -7.82 19.80 13.88
C PRO A 373 -7.20 18.48 14.34
N LEU A 374 -7.63 17.99 15.51
CA LEU A 374 -7.23 16.67 16.02
C LEU A 374 -7.91 15.55 15.23
N LEU A 375 -7.17 14.47 14.99
CA LEU A 375 -7.67 13.30 14.25
C LEU A 375 -8.67 12.48 15.07
N HIS A 376 -9.58 11.82 14.38
CA HIS A 376 -10.57 10.91 14.93
C HIS A 376 -9.97 9.51 15.17
N PHE A 377 -10.10 9.04 16.40
CA PHE A 377 -9.68 7.70 16.81
C PHE A 377 -10.52 7.20 17.99
N ASN A 378 -10.51 5.89 18.20
CA ASN A 378 -11.09 5.26 19.37
C ASN A 378 -10.13 4.18 19.89
N ASN A 379 -9.67 4.35 21.13
CA ASN A 379 -8.78 3.39 21.78
C ASN A 379 -9.53 2.23 22.43
N GLN A 380 -10.85 2.32 22.58
CA GLN A 380 -11.70 1.28 23.15
C GLN A 380 -12.26 0.39 22.05
N ALA A 381 -12.21 -0.92 22.28
CA ALA A 381 -12.78 -1.90 21.38
C ALA A 381 -14.31 -1.87 21.50
N SER A 382 -14.98 -1.78 20.35
CA SER A 382 -16.44 -1.88 20.26
C SER A 382 -16.87 -3.26 20.78
N GLY A 383 -17.66 -3.28 21.86
CA GLY A 383 -18.02 -4.51 22.58
C GLY A 383 -17.46 -4.62 24.01
N SER A 384 -16.70 -3.63 24.50
CA SER A 384 -16.37 -3.53 25.94
C SER A 384 -17.60 -3.26 26.84
N ILE A 385 -18.76 -2.94 26.25
CA ILE A 385 -20.02 -2.65 26.98
C ILE A 385 -20.85 -3.94 27.20
N VAL A 386 -20.59 -5.01 26.44
CA VAL A 386 -21.09 -6.35 26.78
C VAL A 386 -20.04 -6.96 27.70
N SER A 387 -20.37 -7.05 28.99
CA SER A 387 -19.51 -7.50 30.09
C SER A 387 -18.33 -8.39 29.67
N ASP A 388 -17.13 -8.10 30.16
CA ASP A 388 -15.89 -8.90 30.07
C ASP A 388 -16.00 -10.38 30.53
N LYS A 389 -17.21 -10.90 30.71
CA LYS A 389 -17.50 -12.30 30.96
C LYS A 389 -18.02 -12.96 29.67
N ILE A 390 -17.16 -13.84 29.12
CA ILE A 390 -17.45 -14.95 28.20
C ILE A 390 -17.51 -14.59 26.70
N ARG A 391 -16.43 -14.03 26.12
CA ARG A 391 -16.16 -14.17 24.68
C ARG A 391 -15.18 -15.35 24.47
N PRO A 392 -15.39 -16.24 23.49
CA PRO A 392 -14.51 -17.39 23.26
C PRO A 392 -13.26 -17.03 22.43
N PHE A 393 -13.00 -15.73 22.23
CA PHE A 393 -11.92 -15.21 21.41
C PHE A 393 -11.34 -13.93 22.02
N GLU A 394 -10.15 -13.59 21.55
CA GLU A 394 -9.47 -12.34 21.84
C GLU A 394 -9.51 -11.41 20.63
N ILE A 395 -9.49 -10.11 20.91
CA ILE A 395 -9.44 -9.09 19.86
C ILE A 395 -8.01 -8.96 19.39
N ALA A 396 -7.81 -8.95 18.08
CA ALA A 396 -6.49 -8.77 17.49
C ALA A 396 -5.87 -7.44 17.95
N GLN A 397 -4.63 -7.51 18.40
CA GLN A 397 -3.84 -6.35 18.81
C GLN A 397 -2.58 -6.28 17.97
N PRO A 398 -2.22 -5.11 17.41
CA PRO A 398 -1.00 -5.01 16.63
C PRO A 398 0.25 -5.33 17.46
N GLY A 399 1.21 -6.03 16.87
CA GLY A 399 2.44 -6.47 17.54
C GLY A 399 2.29 -7.75 18.36
N ALA A 400 1.07 -8.18 18.71
CA ALA A 400 0.83 -9.47 19.36
C ALA A 400 1.52 -10.59 18.58
N THR A 401 2.32 -11.39 19.27
CA THR A 401 3.24 -12.35 18.63
C THR A 401 3.02 -13.75 19.19
N MET A 402 2.84 -14.73 18.31
CA MET A 402 2.92 -16.14 18.64
C MET A 402 4.24 -16.69 18.13
N GLN A 403 5.15 -17.01 19.04
CA GLN A 403 6.38 -17.74 18.73
C GLN A 403 6.04 -19.22 18.57
N LEU A 404 6.40 -19.81 17.42
CA LEU A 404 6.19 -21.22 17.11
C LEU A 404 7.39 -22.08 17.54
N ALA A 405 8.61 -21.59 17.28
CA ALA A 405 9.85 -22.29 17.63
C ALA A 405 10.84 -21.34 18.30
N PRO A 406 11.71 -21.81 19.22
CA PRO A 406 11.94 -23.21 19.62
C PRO A 406 10.90 -23.81 20.58
N GLN A 407 10.01 -22.97 21.12
CA GLN A 407 8.90 -23.35 21.97
C GLN A 407 7.70 -22.45 21.65
N LEU A 408 6.50 -23.01 21.73
CA LEU A 408 5.25 -22.28 21.58
C LEU A 408 5.12 -21.27 22.73
N LEU A 409 5.12 -19.99 22.40
CA LEU A 409 4.88 -18.90 23.35
C LEU A 409 3.97 -17.86 22.74
N PHE A 410 3.06 -17.38 23.59
CA PHE A 410 2.26 -16.20 23.33
C PHE A 410 2.92 -15.00 24.01
N GLN A 411 3.36 -14.04 23.19
CA GLN A 411 4.16 -12.88 23.59
C GLN A 411 3.31 -11.61 23.46
N ASP A 412 2.46 -11.38 24.45
CA ASP A 412 1.60 -10.20 24.51
C ASP A 412 2.38 -8.96 25.01
N ASP A 413 3.59 -9.15 25.55
CA ASP A 413 4.55 -8.09 25.88
C ASP A 413 5.06 -7.32 24.65
N LYS A 414 4.86 -7.88 23.45
CA LYS A 414 5.23 -7.26 22.17
C LYS A 414 4.09 -6.48 21.51
N VAL A 415 2.92 -6.41 22.14
CA VAL A 415 1.81 -5.59 21.66
C VAL A 415 2.26 -4.14 21.56
N VAL A 416 1.96 -3.51 20.42
CA VAL A 416 2.27 -2.11 20.17
C VAL A 416 1.43 -1.27 21.14
N PRO A 417 2.07 -0.47 22.01
CA PRO A 417 1.34 0.37 22.94
C PRO A 417 0.62 1.49 22.20
N LEU A 418 -0.52 1.93 22.75
CA LEU A 418 -1.20 3.12 22.27
C LEU A 418 -0.27 4.33 22.38
N ILE A 419 -0.33 5.22 21.39
CA ILE A 419 0.41 6.48 21.42
C ILE A 419 0.04 7.32 22.65
N ASP A 420 1.06 7.82 23.36
CA ASP A 420 0.88 8.83 24.41
C ASP A 420 0.67 10.20 23.77
N THR A 421 -0.60 10.53 23.50
CA THR A 421 -0.99 11.81 22.89
C THR A 421 -0.60 13.01 23.76
N LYS A 422 -0.59 12.86 25.09
CA LYS A 422 -0.17 13.93 26.02
C LYS A 422 1.33 14.15 25.98
N ARG A 423 2.12 13.11 25.76
CA ARG A 423 3.56 13.25 25.52
C ARG A 423 3.82 14.01 24.23
N ALA A 424 3.21 13.61 23.11
CA ALA A 424 3.36 14.32 21.83
C ALA A 424 2.99 15.81 21.97
N TYR A 425 1.90 16.11 22.69
CA TYR A 425 1.54 17.49 23.01
C TYR A 425 2.64 18.20 23.79
N ARG A 426 3.14 17.62 24.89
CA ARG A 426 4.18 18.21 25.77
C ARG A 426 5.55 18.38 25.12
N GLU A 427 5.88 17.59 24.11
CA GLU A 427 7.18 17.61 23.43
C GLU A 427 7.44 18.89 22.60
N VAL A 428 6.42 19.69 22.33
CA VAL A 428 6.62 21.03 21.72
C VAL A 428 7.31 21.95 22.72
N GLN A 429 8.50 22.43 22.33
CA GLN A 429 9.43 23.20 23.17
C GLN A 429 8.99 24.66 23.40
N GLY A 430 9.60 25.31 24.40
CA GLY A 430 9.20 26.65 24.85
C GLY A 430 9.51 27.77 23.85
N ASP A 431 10.56 27.63 23.06
CA ASP A 431 10.91 28.54 21.96
C ASP A 431 9.92 28.45 20.79
N VAL A 432 9.50 27.24 20.39
CA VAL A 432 8.38 27.05 19.43
C VAL A 432 7.12 27.74 19.94
N LEU A 433 6.76 27.53 21.21
CA LEU A 433 5.58 28.16 21.81
C LEU A 433 5.67 29.69 21.85
N SER A 434 6.88 30.23 22.08
CA SER A 434 7.11 31.67 22.05
C SER A 434 6.85 32.26 20.66
N LEU A 435 7.21 31.53 19.59
CA LEU A 435 6.87 31.90 18.21
C LEU A 435 5.36 31.83 17.96
N CYS A 436 4.66 30.83 18.51
CA CYS A 436 3.20 30.75 18.44
C CYS A 436 2.52 31.94 19.12
N ASP A 437 3.00 32.34 20.30
CA ASP A 437 2.44 33.48 21.04
C ASP A 437 2.71 34.79 20.30
N ALA A 438 3.87 34.94 19.67
CA ALA A 438 4.17 36.06 18.80
C ALA A 438 3.27 36.09 17.54
N ALA A 439 2.95 34.94 16.96
CA ALA A 439 2.01 34.84 15.85
C ALA A 439 0.59 35.26 16.28
N ARG A 440 0.09 34.73 17.40
CA ARG A 440 -1.22 35.08 17.96
C ARG A 440 -1.34 36.55 18.31
N ALA A 441 -0.29 37.15 18.87
CA ALA A 441 -0.27 38.57 19.22
C ALA A 441 -0.39 39.50 18.00
N LYS A 442 0.00 39.05 16.80
CA LYS A 442 -0.17 39.80 15.54
C LYS A 442 -1.60 39.73 15.00
N ILE A 443 -2.38 38.71 15.37
CA ILE A 443 -3.76 38.53 14.90
C ILE A 443 -4.70 39.36 15.79
N THR A 444 -4.71 40.67 15.58
CA THR A 444 -5.59 41.61 16.28
C THR A 444 -6.89 41.85 15.49
N PRO A 445 -7.95 42.41 16.09
CA PRO A 445 -9.14 42.82 15.34
C PRO A 445 -8.84 43.77 14.18
N GLU A 446 -7.87 44.67 14.33
CA GLU A 446 -7.43 45.59 13.26
C GLU A 446 -6.73 44.83 12.13
N PHE A 447 -5.90 43.83 12.45
CA PHE A 447 -5.29 42.95 11.46
C PHE A 447 -6.38 42.21 10.65
N LEU A 448 -7.35 41.59 11.34
CA LEU A 448 -8.44 40.86 10.69
C LEU A 448 -9.30 41.77 9.81
N ALA A 449 -9.62 42.99 10.28
CA ALA A 449 -10.35 43.98 9.50
C ALA A 449 -9.57 44.42 8.24
N ASN A 450 -8.25 44.58 8.35
CA ASN A 450 -7.40 44.89 7.21
C ASN A 450 -7.33 43.74 6.21
N VAL A 451 -7.19 42.49 6.68
CA VAL A 451 -7.26 41.30 5.80
C VAL A 451 -8.59 41.28 5.08
N GLU A 452 -9.71 41.45 5.78
CA GLU A 452 -11.03 41.42 5.16
C GLU A 452 -11.20 42.51 4.10
N GLU A 453 -10.76 43.75 4.37
CA GLU A 453 -10.87 44.84 3.39
C GLU A 453 -9.95 44.67 2.18
N THR A 454 -8.72 44.22 2.39
CA THR A 454 -7.72 44.05 1.30
C THR A 454 -7.93 42.80 0.47
N GLU A 455 -8.71 41.85 0.97
CA GLU A 455 -8.95 40.56 0.34
C GLU A 455 -10.43 40.26 0.04
N LYS A 456 -11.30 41.26 0.13
CA LYS A 456 -12.75 41.13 -0.14
C LYS A 456 -13.09 40.68 -1.57
N ASP A 457 -12.17 40.87 -2.51
CA ASP A 457 -12.32 40.49 -3.91
C ASP A 457 -11.98 39.01 -4.17
N ILE A 458 -11.54 38.27 -3.15
CA ILE A 458 -11.32 36.82 -3.26
C ILE A 458 -12.66 36.10 -3.27
N PRO A 459 -12.99 35.36 -4.34
CA PRO A 459 -14.21 34.57 -4.39
C PRO A 459 -14.12 33.40 -3.41
N ASN A 460 -15.26 33.04 -2.79
CA ASN A 460 -15.38 31.92 -1.85
C ASN A 460 -14.27 31.93 -0.77
N ARG A 461 -14.12 33.03 -0.03
CA ARG A 461 -13.11 33.15 1.06
C ARG A 461 -13.19 32.00 2.08
N ASP A 462 -14.36 31.40 2.23
CA ASP A 462 -14.65 30.27 3.10
C ASP A 462 -14.32 28.89 2.51
N ALA A 463 -13.88 28.80 1.25
CA ALA A 463 -13.42 27.55 0.65
C ALA A 463 -12.23 26.98 1.43
N GLU A 464 -12.33 25.70 1.80
CA GLU A 464 -11.35 24.99 2.61
C GLU A 464 -10.43 24.16 1.72
N ILE A 465 -9.14 24.19 2.01
CA ILE A 465 -8.11 23.38 1.36
C ILE A 465 -7.52 22.46 2.42
N ILE A 466 -7.64 21.16 2.14
CA ILE A 466 -7.33 20.07 3.07
C ILE A 466 -6.37 19.09 2.38
N PRO A 467 -5.06 19.31 2.50
CA PRO A 467 -4.06 18.34 2.06
C PRO A 467 -4.18 17.07 2.90
N LEU A 468 -4.70 15.99 2.31
CA LEU A 468 -4.85 14.69 2.96
C LEU A 468 -3.54 13.91 2.94
N GLY A 469 -2.71 14.16 1.94
CA GLY A 469 -1.34 13.65 1.84
C GLY A 469 -0.45 14.58 1.01
N THR A 470 0.81 14.69 1.43
CA THR A 470 1.71 15.77 1.01
C THR A 470 3.11 15.29 0.61
N GLY A 471 3.33 13.98 0.52
CA GLY A 471 4.61 13.36 0.24
C GLY A 471 4.68 12.75 -1.16
N SER A 472 5.90 12.65 -1.68
CA SER A 472 6.19 12.10 -3.00
C SER A 472 6.57 10.60 -3.02
N ALA A 473 6.21 9.91 -4.11
CA ALA A 473 6.59 8.56 -4.55
C ALA A 473 6.11 7.38 -3.70
N LEU A 474 6.51 7.30 -2.44
CA LEU A 474 6.17 6.18 -1.54
C LEU A 474 5.54 6.74 -0.27
N PRO A 475 4.61 6.10 0.45
CA PRO A 475 4.18 6.62 1.74
C PRO A 475 5.31 6.56 2.78
N SER A 476 5.65 7.69 3.41
CA SER A 476 6.65 7.71 4.49
C SER A 476 6.02 7.50 5.85
N LYS A 477 6.91 7.34 6.83
CA LYS A 477 6.62 7.48 8.24
C LYS A 477 5.88 8.78 8.59
N TYR A 478 6.11 9.91 7.91
CA TYR A 478 5.57 11.22 8.33
C TYR A 478 4.51 11.80 7.39
N ARG A 479 4.62 11.55 6.08
CA ARG A 479 3.71 12.08 5.05
C ARG A 479 3.10 10.96 4.22
N ASN A 480 1.79 11.03 3.99
CA ASN A 480 1.11 10.18 3.01
C ASN A 480 1.39 10.67 1.59
N VAL A 481 1.06 9.84 0.60
CA VAL A 481 1.13 10.21 -0.83
C VAL A 481 0.04 11.22 -1.22
N SER A 482 0.22 11.90 -2.35
CA SER A 482 -0.56 13.05 -2.80
C SER A 482 -2.08 12.85 -2.80
N ALA A 483 -2.77 13.72 -2.07
CA ALA A 483 -4.20 13.97 -2.22
C ALA A 483 -4.56 15.31 -1.58
N THR A 484 -5.29 16.18 -2.28
CA THR A 484 -5.77 17.45 -1.73
C THR A 484 -7.27 17.60 -1.94
N LEU A 485 -8.01 17.64 -0.85
CA LEU A 485 -9.45 17.90 -0.85
C LEU A 485 -9.70 19.41 -0.79
N VAL A 486 -10.49 19.92 -1.73
CA VAL A 486 -10.99 21.30 -1.73
C VAL A 486 -12.50 21.28 -1.53
N ARG A 487 -12.96 22.03 -0.55
CA ARG A 487 -14.39 22.20 -0.27
C ARG A 487 -14.78 23.62 -0.61
N VAL A 488 -15.75 23.78 -1.50
CA VAL A 488 -16.25 25.08 -1.92
C VAL A 488 -17.69 25.20 -1.46
N PRO A 489 -17.96 25.89 -0.33
CA PRO A 489 -19.31 26.04 0.20
C PRO A 489 -20.29 26.56 -0.87
N GLY A 490 -21.45 25.90 -0.94
CA GLY A 490 -22.48 26.18 -1.95
C GLY A 490 -22.27 25.49 -3.31
N TYR A 491 -21.12 24.86 -3.56
CA TYR A 491 -20.82 24.18 -4.83
C TYR A 491 -20.51 22.69 -4.68
N GLY A 492 -19.72 22.31 -3.66
CA GLY A 492 -19.41 20.91 -3.37
C GLY A 492 -17.95 20.66 -2.98
N ASN A 493 -17.56 19.39 -2.98
CA ASN A 493 -16.20 18.93 -2.68
C ASN A 493 -15.49 18.40 -3.94
N TYR A 494 -14.18 18.64 -4.02
CA TYR A 494 -13.34 18.33 -5.17
C TYR A 494 -12.02 17.75 -4.71
N LEU A 495 -11.55 16.67 -5.33
CA LEU A 495 -10.31 16.00 -4.95
C LEU A 495 -9.26 16.16 -6.07
N PHE A 496 -8.09 16.68 -5.73
CA PHE A 496 -6.93 16.77 -6.60
C PHE A 496 -5.92 15.68 -6.23
N ASP A 497 -5.78 14.71 -7.12
CA ASP A 497 -5.11 13.43 -6.92
C ASP A 497 -5.65 12.63 -5.73
N CYS A 498 -5.47 11.32 -5.78
CA CYS A 498 -6.06 10.38 -4.84
C CYS A 498 -5.12 9.18 -4.66
N GLY A 499 -3.93 9.44 -4.11
CA GLY A 499 -2.96 8.40 -3.77
C GLY A 499 -3.45 7.37 -2.75
N GLU A 500 -2.66 6.33 -2.53
CA GLU A 500 -2.98 5.25 -1.60
C GLU A 500 -3.38 5.79 -0.20
N ASN A 501 -4.44 5.20 0.36
CA ASN A 501 -4.98 5.47 1.68
C ASN A 501 -5.63 6.85 1.85
N THR A 502 -5.98 7.54 0.76
CA THR A 502 -6.72 8.82 0.81
C THR A 502 -8.03 8.70 1.59
N LEU A 503 -8.77 7.59 1.41
CA LEU A 503 -9.99 7.32 2.18
C LEU A 503 -9.71 7.17 3.68
N GLY A 504 -8.59 6.53 4.04
CA GLY A 504 -8.15 6.44 5.43
C GLY A 504 -7.85 7.81 6.04
N GLN A 505 -7.17 8.68 5.30
CA GLN A 505 -6.92 10.08 5.70
C GLN A 505 -8.23 10.86 5.89
N ILE A 506 -9.22 10.67 5.02
CA ILE A 506 -10.56 11.26 5.15
C ILE A 506 -11.25 10.79 6.44
N HIS A 507 -11.24 9.49 6.72
CA HIS A 507 -11.81 8.93 7.94
C HIS A 507 -11.10 9.41 9.21
N ARG A 508 -9.79 9.66 9.15
CA ARG A 508 -9.06 10.29 10.27
C ARG A 508 -9.43 11.75 10.46
N PHE A 509 -9.65 12.47 9.37
CA PHE A 509 -9.99 13.89 9.45
C PHE A 509 -11.41 14.14 9.95
N TYR A 510 -12.40 13.37 9.46
CA TYR A 510 -13.83 13.60 9.74
C TYR A 510 -14.44 12.60 10.74
N GLY A 511 -13.81 11.44 10.95
CA GLY A 511 -14.51 10.27 11.47
C GLY A 511 -15.39 9.62 10.40
N PHE A 512 -15.87 8.40 10.65
CA PHE A 512 -16.63 7.63 9.65
C PHE A 512 -17.95 8.30 9.25
N GLU A 513 -18.74 8.80 10.21
CA GLU A 513 -20.05 9.39 9.93
C GLU A 513 -19.97 10.70 9.12
N ALA A 514 -19.12 11.63 9.53
CA ALA A 514 -18.96 12.90 8.81
C ALA A 514 -18.15 12.74 7.52
N ALA A 515 -17.36 11.66 7.38
CA ALA A 515 -16.75 11.31 6.09
C ALA A 515 -17.81 10.97 5.04
N ASP A 516 -18.88 10.25 5.41
CA ASP A 516 -19.99 9.97 4.48
C ASP A 516 -20.67 11.26 4.01
N GLU A 517 -20.83 12.26 4.89
CA GLU A 517 -21.36 13.58 4.51
C GLU A 517 -20.44 14.30 3.53
N MET A 518 -19.13 14.26 3.76
CA MET A 518 -18.14 14.82 2.84
C MET A 518 -18.20 14.10 1.48
N LEU A 519 -18.26 12.76 1.48
CA LEU A 519 -18.34 11.96 0.27
C LEU A 519 -19.63 12.23 -0.51
N ARG A 520 -20.79 12.36 0.14
CA ARG A 520 -22.06 12.68 -0.56
C ARG A 520 -21.99 13.98 -1.38
N ASP A 521 -21.17 14.91 -0.94
CA ASP A 521 -20.99 16.20 -1.60
C ASP A 521 -19.75 16.27 -2.51
N LEU A 522 -19.01 15.16 -2.68
CA LEU A 522 -17.93 15.04 -3.66
C LEU A 522 -18.48 15.04 -5.09
N LYS A 523 -18.03 16.03 -5.89
CA LYS A 523 -18.52 16.29 -7.25
C LYS A 523 -17.51 15.91 -8.33
N ALA A 524 -16.22 16.06 -8.06
CA ALA A 524 -15.18 15.70 -9.00
C ALA A 524 -13.90 15.17 -8.34
N ILE A 525 -13.23 14.25 -9.04
CA ILE A 525 -11.85 13.82 -8.80
C ILE A 525 -11.02 14.17 -10.03
N TRP A 526 -9.98 14.97 -9.85
CA TRP A 526 -8.94 15.21 -10.84
C TRP A 526 -7.76 14.28 -10.57
N ILE A 527 -7.28 13.57 -11.59
CA ILE A 527 -6.05 12.78 -11.52
C ILE A 527 -5.05 13.35 -12.52
N SER A 528 -3.91 13.84 -12.05
CA SER A 528 -2.89 14.51 -12.86
C SER A 528 -2.16 13.58 -13.82
N HIS A 529 -1.80 12.37 -13.37
CA HIS A 529 -1.06 11.38 -14.15
C HIS A 529 -1.10 9.98 -13.50
N LEU A 530 -0.43 9.00 -14.12
CA LEU A 530 -0.53 7.57 -13.80
C LEU A 530 0.53 7.03 -12.82
N HIS A 531 1.38 7.86 -12.22
CA HIS A 531 2.23 7.35 -11.14
C HIS A 531 1.37 6.96 -9.93
N ALA A 532 1.77 5.86 -9.29
CA ALA A 532 0.96 5.16 -8.30
C ALA A 532 0.60 6.03 -7.08
N ASP A 533 1.48 6.93 -6.68
CA ASP A 533 1.32 7.87 -5.58
C ASP A 533 0.21 8.92 -5.80
N HIS A 534 -0.35 9.02 -7.00
CA HIS A 534 -1.41 9.98 -7.33
C HIS A 534 -2.79 9.36 -7.54
N HIS A 535 -2.92 8.03 -7.64
CA HIS A 535 -4.23 7.42 -7.99
C HIS A 535 -4.60 6.12 -7.29
N LEU A 536 -3.70 5.45 -6.54
CA LEU A 536 -4.02 4.15 -5.94
C LEU A 536 -5.14 4.16 -4.89
N GLY A 537 -5.58 5.31 -4.38
CA GLY A 537 -6.75 5.41 -3.49
C GLY A 537 -8.08 5.63 -4.23
N THR A 538 -8.04 5.85 -5.55
CA THR A 538 -9.19 6.31 -6.35
C THR A 538 -10.36 5.33 -6.29
N ALA A 539 -10.10 4.03 -6.46
CA ALA A 539 -11.14 2.99 -6.44
C ALA A 539 -11.83 2.91 -5.05
N SER A 540 -11.07 3.06 -3.97
CA SER A 540 -11.61 3.11 -2.60
C SER A 540 -12.52 4.32 -2.38
N VAL A 541 -12.08 5.51 -2.80
CA VAL A 541 -12.90 6.74 -2.64
C VAL A 541 -14.17 6.67 -3.48
N ILE A 542 -14.11 6.18 -4.72
CA ILE A 542 -15.30 6.03 -5.58
C ILE A 542 -16.28 5.03 -4.98
N ARG A 543 -15.81 3.90 -4.44
CA ARG A 543 -16.65 2.94 -3.73
C ARG A 543 -17.35 3.57 -2.54
N ALA A 544 -16.58 4.27 -1.68
CA ALA A 544 -17.12 4.92 -0.50
C ALA A 544 -18.13 6.01 -0.87
N TRP A 545 -17.85 6.80 -1.92
CA TRP A 545 -18.78 7.76 -2.50
C TRP A 545 -20.09 7.10 -2.99
N ARG A 546 -19.98 6.00 -3.74
CA ARG A 546 -21.14 5.24 -4.22
C ARG A 546 -21.99 4.78 -3.05
N ASP A 547 -21.38 4.19 -2.03
CA ASP A 547 -22.08 3.64 -0.87
C ASP A 547 -22.76 4.76 -0.05
N ALA A 548 -22.04 5.86 0.22
CA ALA A 548 -22.56 7.00 0.97
C ALA A 548 -23.71 7.72 0.25
N THR A 549 -23.65 7.82 -1.08
CA THR A 549 -24.72 8.43 -1.90
C THR A 549 -25.90 7.49 -2.13
N ALA A 550 -25.66 6.19 -2.30
CA ALA A 550 -26.73 5.19 -2.45
C ALA A 550 -27.57 5.05 -1.16
N ALA A 551 -26.94 5.21 0.01
CA ALA A 551 -27.63 5.25 1.29
C ALA A 551 -28.47 6.53 1.51
N SER A 552 -28.34 7.54 0.64
CA SER A 552 -29.02 8.83 0.77
C SER A 552 -30.07 9.04 -0.32
N ASN A 553 -31.34 9.17 0.08
CA ASN A 553 -32.44 9.41 -0.87
C ASN A 553 -32.25 10.67 -1.74
N SER A 554 -31.57 11.71 -1.22
CA SER A 554 -31.32 12.95 -1.96
C SER A 554 -30.13 12.86 -2.92
N HIS A 555 -29.27 11.85 -2.81
CA HIS A 555 -28.04 11.70 -3.61
C HIS A 555 -27.99 10.40 -4.41
N LYS A 556 -29.05 9.58 -4.39
CA LYS A 556 -29.11 8.28 -5.07
C LYS A 556 -28.79 8.36 -6.58
N ASP A 557 -29.15 9.47 -7.22
CA ASP A 557 -28.95 9.72 -8.64
C ASP A 557 -27.71 10.59 -8.92
N ALA A 558 -26.92 10.91 -7.89
CA ALA A 558 -25.70 11.71 -8.03
C ALA A 558 -24.69 11.00 -8.93
N ARG A 559 -23.96 11.79 -9.72
CA ARG A 559 -22.83 11.34 -10.54
C ARG A 559 -21.55 11.99 -10.05
N LEU A 560 -20.43 11.30 -10.24
CA LEU A 560 -19.11 11.79 -9.88
C LEU A 560 -18.28 12.03 -11.14
N ALA A 561 -17.82 13.26 -11.36
CA ALA A 561 -16.90 13.54 -12.44
C ALA A 561 -15.51 12.98 -12.12
N VAL A 562 -14.89 12.29 -13.08
CA VAL A 562 -13.48 11.88 -12.97
C VAL A 562 -12.75 12.39 -14.19
N ALA A 563 -11.84 13.34 -13.99
CA ALA A 563 -11.14 14.07 -15.03
C ALA A 563 -9.66 13.70 -15.06
N SER A 564 -9.15 13.26 -16.21
CA SER A 564 -7.75 12.88 -16.38
C SER A 564 -7.38 12.67 -17.86
N HIS A 565 -6.16 12.21 -18.09
CA HIS A 565 -5.71 11.63 -19.35
C HIS A 565 -6.41 10.29 -19.65
N VAL A 566 -6.61 9.97 -20.93
CA VAL A 566 -7.38 8.80 -21.39
C VAL A 566 -6.93 7.49 -20.74
N ASN A 567 -5.62 7.24 -20.62
CA ASN A 567 -5.11 6.00 -20.02
C ASN A 567 -5.57 5.79 -18.56
N MET A 568 -5.77 6.86 -17.78
CA MET A 568 -6.32 6.73 -16.42
C MET A 568 -7.81 6.38 -16.45
N LEU A 569 -8.55 6.95 -17.41
CA LEU A 569 -9.97 6.64 -17.61
C LEU A 569 -10.17 5.21 -18.12
N ASP A 570 -9.26 4.73 -18.97
CA ASP A 570 -9.19 3.35 -19.43
C ASP A 570 -8.88 2.38 -18.29
N TRP A 571 -7.92 2.74 -17.42
CA TRP A 571 -7.64 1.94 -16.22
C TRP A 571 -8.88 1.79 -15.32
N LEU A 572 -9.63 2.87 -15.09
CA LEU A 572 -10.90 2.81 -14.33
C LEU A 572 -11.93 1.91 -15.03
N ARG A 573 -12.06 2.00 -16.35
CA ARG A 573 -12.95 1.16 -17.14
C ARG A 573 -12.58 -0.32 -17.01
N GLU A 574 -11.30 -0.64 -17.17
CA GLU A 574 -10.80 -2.02 -17.09
C GLU A 574 -10.93 -2.58 -15.69
N TYR A 575 -10.68 -1.77 -14.67
CA TYR A 575 -10.86 -2.19 -13.28
C TYR A 575 -12.33 -2.49 -12.93
N ALA A 576 -13.29 -1.84 -13.61
CA ALA A 576 -14.71 -2.13 -13.42
C ALA A 576 -15.11 -3.55 -13.87
N ASP A 577 -14.28 -4.25 -14.64
CA ASP A 577 -14.48 -5.66 -14.98
C ASP A 577 -14.02 -6.61 -13.85
N VAL A 578 -13.22 -6.10 -12.90
CA VAL A 578 -12.77 -6.86 -11.71
C VAL A 578 -13.81 -6.81 -10.61
N GLU A 579 -14.38 -5.63 -10.33
CA GLU A 579 -15.39 -5.47 -9.30
C GLU A 579 -16.32 -4.26 -9.51
N ASP A 580 -17.52 -4.34 -8.96
CA ASP A 580 -18.38 -3.16 -8.84
C ASP A 580 -17.88 -2.27 -7.70
N TYR A 581 -17.25 -1.17 -8.08
CA TYR A 581 -16.85 -0.09 -7.18
C TYR A 581 -17.61 1.22 -7.46
N GLY A 582 -18.61 1.23 -8.35
CA GLY A 582 -19.41 2.43 -8.69
C GLY A 582 -19.07 3.12 -10.02
N TYR A 583 -18.40 2.41 -10.93
CA TYR A 583 -18.00 2.94 -12.25
C TYR A 583 -19.17 3.44 -13.10
N ASP A 584 -20.33 2.77 -13.04
CA ASP A 584 -21.53 3.09 -13.82
C ASP A 584 -22.11 4.48 -13.51
N ARG A 585 -21.82 5.02 -12.33
CA ARG A 585 -22.28 6.35 -11.89
C ARG A 585 -21.24 7.44 -12.16
N LEU A 586 -20.12 7.12 -12.80
CA LEU A 586 -19.08 8.10 -13.14
C LEU A 586 -19.45 8.92 -14.37
N ARG A 587 -18.94 10.15 -14.41
CA ARG A 587 -18.85 11.00 -15.59
C ARG A 587 -17.37 11.15 -15.92
N LEU A 588 -16.89 10.33 -16.85
CA LEU A 588 -15.49 10.41 -17.29
C LEU A 588 -15.30 11.68 -18.13
N VAL A 589 -14.29 12.48 -17.79
CA VAL A 589 -13.95 13.74 -18.47
C VAL A 589 -12.55 13.59 -19.03
N GLU A 590 -12.45 13.29 -20.33
CA GLU A 590 -11.19 13.15 -21.04
C GLU A 590 -10.67 14.52 -21.50
N LEU A 591 -9.43 14.84 -21.16
CA LEU A 591 -8.77 16.07 -21.59
C LEU A 591 -7.93 15.79 -22.83
N LYS A 592 -8.42 16.26 -23.99
CA LYS A 592 -7.76 16.09 -25.29
C LYS A 592 -6.89 17.29 -25.59
N GLY A 593 -5.67 17.07 -26.07
CA GLY A 593 -4.75 18.14 -26.45
C GLY A 593 -3.69 17.64 -27.44
N PRO A 594 -2.98 18.56 -28.11
CA PRO A 594 -1.91 18.19 -29.02
C PRO A 594 -0.84 17.38 -28.27
N PRO A 595 -0.15 16.44 -28.93
CA PRO A 595 0.85 15.57 -28.28
C PRO A 595 2.15 16.31 -27.91
N ALA A 596 2.21 17.64 -28.13
CA ALA A 596 3.33 18.47 -27.75
C ALA A 596 3.49 18.51 -26.21
N ARG A 597 4.73 18.57 -25.74
CA ARG A 597 5.04 18.54 -24.29
C ARG A 597 4.39 19.68 -23.48
N ASP A 598 4.11 20.80 -24.13
CA ASP A 598 3.49 22.01 -23.60
C ASP A 598 2.13 22.30 -24.24
N GLY A 599 1.48 21.27 -24.78
CA GLY A 599 0.20 21.36 -25.44
C GLY A 599 -0.94 21.73 -24.50
N ILE A 600 -1.69 22.78 -24.83
CA ILE A 600 -2.93 23.14 -24.13
C ILE A 600 -4.05 22.20 -24.60
N CYS A 601 -4.76 21.59 -23.66
CA CYS A 601 -5.91 20.75 -23.93
C CYS A 601 -7.13 21.60 -24.25
N THR A 602 -8.07 21.05 -25.03
CA THR A 602 -9.38 21.66 -25.24
C THR A 602 -10.12 21.78 -23.91
N PRO A 603 -10.51 22.99 -23.48
CA PRO A 603 -11.27 23.19 -22.26
C PRO A 603 -12.59 22.44 -22.27
N ILE A 604 -12.97 21.92 -21.10
CA ILE A 604 -14.29 21.34 -20.87
C ILE A 604 -15.12 22.39 -20.15
N HIS A 605 -16.26 22.77 -20.73
CA HIS A 605 -17.22 23.69 -20.13
C HIS A 605 -18.44 22.91 -19.61
N PHE A 606 -18.89 23.27 -18.41
CA PHE A 606 -20.07 22.70 -17.79
C PHE A 606 -21.20 23.73 -17.86
N GLU A 607 -22.33 23.34 -18.46
CA GLU A 607 -23.48 24.21 -18.67
C GLU A 607 -24.78 23.52 -18.22
N GLY A 608 -25.82 24.32 -17.97
CA GLY A 608 -27.14 23.82 -17.57
C GLY A 608 -27.07 22.82 -16.41
N ALA A 609 -27.70 21.65 -16.60
CA ALA A 609 -27.77 20.61 -15.58
C ALA A 609 -26.41 20.03 -15.18
N GLU A 610 -25.41 19.99 -16.07
CA GLU A 610 -24.06 19.52 -15.70
C GLU A 610 -23.37 20.53 -14.77
N ARG A 611 -23.54 21.83 -14.99
CA ARG A 611 -23.03 22.86 -14.07
C ARG A 611 -23.67 22.75 -12.70
N ASP A 612 -24.98 22.54 -12.64
CA ASP A 612 -25.71 22.41 -11.37
C ASP A 612 -25.33 21.12 -10.63
N ALA A 613 -25.04 20.03 -11.37
CA ALA A 613 -24.64 18.75 -10.80
C ALA A 613 -23.21 18.75 -10.26
N PHE A 614 -22.26 19.35 -10.99
CA PHE A 614 -20.83 19.30 -10.65
C PHE A 614 -20.29 20.56 -9.99
N GLY A 615 -21.03 21.67 -9.99
CA GLY A 615 -20.65 22.94 -9.37
C GLY A 615 -19.53 23.71 -10.09
N LEU A 616 -19.04 23.23 -11.23
CA LEU A 616 -17.94 23.82 -12.00
C LEU A 616 -18.44 24.61 -13.22
N SER A 617 -17.68 25.62 -13.63
CA SER A 617 -17.86 26.28 -14.93
C SER A 617 -16.98 25.65 -16.00
N SER A 618 -15.72 25.34 -15.68
CA SER A 618 -14.81 24.69 -16.61
C SER A 618 -13.68 23.92 -15.92
N ILE A 619 -13.11 22.98 -16.68
CA ILE A 619 -11.79 22.39 -16.44
C ILE A 619 -10.92 22.70 -17.65
N GLU A 620 -9.83 23.43 -17.43
CA GLU A 620 -8.76 23.66 -18.41
C GLU A 620 -7.54 22.83 -18.01
N ALA A 621 -6.77 22.36 -18.99
CA ALA A 621 -5.58 21.56 -18.72
C ALA A 621 -4.48 21.80 -19.76
N CYS A 622 -3.23 21.55 -19.39
CA CYS A 622 -2.11 21.50 -20.32
C CYS A 622 -1.17 20.35 -19.98
N ARG A 623 -0.46 19.84 -21.00
CA ARG A 623 0.63 18.89 -20.81
C ARG A 623 1.79 19.55 -20.06
N VAL A 624 2.45 18.76 -19.24
CA VAL A 624 3.63 19.15 -18.46
C VAL A 624 4.76 18.14 -18.66
N ASP A 625 6.01 18.61 -18.53
CA ASP A 625 7.17 17.72 -18.67
C ASP A 625 7.39 16.93 -17.37
N HIS A 626 6.87 15.70 -17.37
CA HIS A 626 7.05 14.71 -16.31
C HIS A 626 7.05 13.29 -16.92
N CYS A 627 5.91 12.60 -16.91
CA CYS A 627 5.69 11.31 -17.57
C CYS A 627 4.69 11.42 -18.71
N PHE A 628 4.50 10.32 -19.46
CA PHE A 628 3.52 10.29 -20.54
C PHE A 628 2.11 10.48 -19.98
N GLY A 629 1.36 11.43 -20.56
CA GLY A 629 0.00 11.73 -20.13
C GLY A 629 -0.10 12.62 -18.90
N ALA A 630 1.01 13.18 -18.41
CA ALA A 630 0.97 14.13 -17.29
C ALA A 630 0.32 15.47 -17.68
N LEU A 631 -0.63 15.90 -16.86
CA LEU A 631 -1.41 17.12 -17.06
C LEU A 631 -1.46 17.97 -15.78
N ALA A 632 -1.31 19.28 -15.95
CA ALA A 632 -1.71 20.28 -14.96
C ALA A 632 -3.10 20.81 -15.31
N CYS A 633 -3.87 21.26 -14.32
CA CYS A 633 -5.24 21.75 -14.54
C CYS A 633 -5.56 23.07 -13.85
N VAL A 634 -6.62 23.70 -14.34
CA VAL A 634 -7.28 24.86 -13.75
C VAL A 634 -8.77 24.57 -13.68
N LEU A 635 -9.31 24.50 -12.46
CA LEU A 635 -10.75 24.41 -12.21
C LEU A 635 -11.30 25.81 -11.96
N SER A 636 -12.41 26.14 -12.62
CA SER A 636 -13.09 27.43 -12.47
C SER A 636 -14.53 27.24 -12.02
N TRP A 637 -14.96 28.06 -11.07
CA TRP A 637 -16.33 28.06 -10.53
C TRP A 637 -17.14 29.28 -11.01
N PRO A 638 -18.48 29.19 -11.02
CA PRO A 638 -19.36 30.31 -11.38
C PRO A 638 -19.16 31.59 -10.54
N SER A 639 -18.62 31.45 -9.33
CA SER A 639 -18.26 32.57 -8.45
C SER A 639 -17.06 33.39 -8.91
N GLY A 640 -16.31 32.91 -9.90
CA GLY A 640 -15.03 33.47 -10.31
C GLY A 640 -13.83 32.84 -9.58
N LEU A 641 -14.05 31.91 -8.65
CA LEU A 641 -12.95 31.15 -8.04
C LEU A 641 -12.21 30.36 -9.12
N LYS A 642 -10.87 30.45 -9.10
CA LYS A 642 -9.97 29.70 -9.98
C LYS A 642 -8.88 29.02 -9.15
N ILE A 643 -8.79 27.70 -9.24
CA ILE A 643 -7.77 26.90 -8.56
C ILE A 643 -6.94 26.17 -9.60
N ALA A 644 -5.63 26.43 -9.59
CA ALA A 644 -4.65 25.78 -10.45
C ALA A 644 -3.94 24.66 -9.66
N TYR A 645 -3.78 23.49 -10.26
CA TYR A 645 -3.09 22.33 -9.68
C TYR A 645 -2.07 21.77 -10.67
N SER A 646 -0.82 21.65 -10.24
CA SER A 646 0.29 21.30 -11.13
C SER A 646 0.35 19.81 -11.49
N GLY A 647 -0.10 18.92 -10.60
CA GLY A 647 0.41 17.55 -10.58
C GLY A 647 1.94 17.54 -10.41
N ASP A 648 2.60 16.52 -10.94
CA ASP A 648 4.06 16.48 -11.01
C ASP A 648 4.56 17.08 -12.32
N CYS A 649 5.51 18.00 -12.22
CA CYS A 649 6.01 18.71 -13.39
C CYS A 649 7.36 19.39 -13.17
N ARG A 650 8.13 19.48 -14.25
CA ARG A 650 9.06 20.61 -14.42
C ARG A 650 8.30 21.93 -14.56
N PRO A 651 8.93 23.08 -14.22
CA PRO A 651 8.31 24.39 -14.30
C PRO A 651 7.75 24.67 -15.69
N SER A 652 6.52 25.18 -15.75
CA SER A 652 5.77 25.30 -17.00
C SER A 652 5.14 26.69 -17.16
N SER A 653 5.66 27.46 -18.11
CA SER A 653 5.07 28.73 -18.53
C SER A 653 3.71 28.54 -19.21
N THR A 654 3.45 27.40 -19.86
CA THR A 654 2.11 27.11 -20.39
C THR A 654 1.10 26.95 -19.26
N PHE A 655 1.49 26.27 -18.19
CA PHE A 655 0.64 26.14 -17.01
C PHE A 655 0.37 27.51 -16.38
N ALA A 656 1.40 28.34 -16.23
CA ALA A 656 1.25 29.72 -15.76
C ALA A 656 0.27 30.54 -16.64
N LYS A 657 0.32 30.38 -17.97
CA LYS A 657 -0.58 31.07 -18.91
C LYS A 657 -2.04 30.66 -18.75
N ILE A 658 -2.35 29.35 -18.71
CA ILE A 658 -3.75 28.90 -18.54
C ILE A 658 -4.27 29.23 -17.13
N GLY A 659 -3.38 29.20 -16.13
CA GLY A 659 -3.69 29.52 -14.75
C GLY A 659 -3.72 31.00 -14.43
N ARG A 660 -3.50 31.91 -15.39
CA ARG A 660 -3.32 33.34 -15.12
C ARG A 660 -4.44 33.90 -14.24
N GLY A 661 -4.03 34.60 -13.18
CA GLY A 661 -4.93 35.19 -12.18
C GLY A 661 -5.58 34.15 -11.26
N ALA A 662 -5.00 32.96 -11.10
CA ALA A 662 -5.52 31.95 -10.18
C ALA A 662 -5.66 32.50 -8.76
N THR A 663 -6.81 32.24 -8.14
CA THR A 663 -7.07 32.58 -6.74
C THR A 663 -6.16 31.79 -5.81
N LEU A 664 -5.92 30.52 -6.17
CA LEU A 664 -5.01 29.61 -5.50
C LEU A 664 -4.25 28.78 -6.54
N LEU A 665 -2.93 28.71 -6.37
CA LEU A 665 -2.07 27.72 -7.00
C LEU A 665 -1.66 26.67 -5.97
N ILE A 666 -1.96 25.41 -6.25
CA ILE A 666 -1.43 24.26 -5.52
C ILE A 666 -0.33 23.66 -6.40
N HIS A 667 0.93 23.79 -6.00
CA HIS A 667 2.07 23.40 -6.83
C HIS A 667 2.94 22.37 -6.12
N GLU A 668 3.45 21.39 -6.87
CA GLU A 668 4.48 20.48 -6.39
C GLU A 668 5.79 21.23 -6.10
N ALA A 669 6.45 20.83 -5.02
CA ALA A 669 7.74 21.37 -4.62
C ALA A 669 8.60 20.23 -4.08
N THR A 670 8.81 19.24 -4.94
CA THR A 670 9.37 17.95 -4.53
C THR A 670 10.75 18.08 -3.93
N LEU A 671 11.61 18.94 -4.48
CA LEU A 671 13.00 19.02 -4.11
C LEU A 671 13.40 20.40 -3.59
N ASP A 672 14.38 20.40 -2.70
CA ASP A 672 15.04 21.63 -2.25
C ASP A 672 15.82 22.26 -3.43
N ASP A 673 16.06 23.56 -3.38
CA ASP A 673 16.78 24.29 -4.43
C ASP A 673 18.23 23.79 -4.58
N GLU A 674 18.83 23.29 -3.49
CA GLU A 674 20.15 22.64 -3.52
C GLU A 674 20.17 21.37 -4.39
N LEU A 675 19.01 20.77 -4.65
CA LEU A 675 18.83 19.54 -5.43
C LEU A 675 18.25 19.79 -6.83
N SER A 676 18.44 20.99 -7.38
CA SER A 676 17.98 21.37 -8.73
C SER A 676 18.41 20.38 -9.83
N GLY A 677 19.62 19.81 -9.75
CA GLY A 677 20.08 18.77 -10.68
C GLY A 677 19.23 17.49 -10.62
N ASP A 678 18.91 17.03 -9.41
CA ASP A 678 18.02 15.88 -9.20
C ASP A 678 16.59 16.20 -9.67
N ALA A 679 16.13 17.43 -9.47
CA ALA A 679 14.82 17.89 -9.89
C ALA A 679 14.67 17.85 -11.41
N LEU A 680 15.71 18.26 -12.15
CA LEU A 680 15.73 18.14 -13.59
C LEU A 680 15.66 16.68 -14.07
N VAL A 681 16.47 15.80 -13.46
CA VAL A 681 16.56 14.39 -13.86
C VAL A 681 15.28 13.63 -13.53
N LYS A 682 14.72 13.83 -12.35
CA LYS A 682 13.46 13.21 -11.91
C LYS A 682 12.23 13.92 -12.43
N LYS A 683 12.40 15.04 -13.14
CA LYS A 683 11.35 15.87 -13.73
C LYS A 683 10.32 16.37 -12.72
N HIS A 684 10.83 16.93 -11.62
CA HIS A 684 10.05 17.63 -10.61
C HIS A 684 10.51 19.07 -10.48
N SER A 685 9.77 19.90 -9.75
CA SER A 685 10.14 21.28 -9.48
C SER A 685 10.89 21.42 -8.16
N THR A 686 11.80 22.38 -8.10
CA THR A 686 12.27 22.91 -6.81
C THR A 686 11.27 23.93 -6.25
N MET A 687 11.44 24.32 -4.99
CA MET A 687 10.60 25.35 -4.37
C MET A 687 10.69 26.70 -5.08
N SER A 688 11.90 27.21 -5.37
CA SER A 688 12.06 28.49 -6.07
C SER A 688 11.48 28.47 -7.49
N GLU A 689 11.55 27.32 -8.14
CA GLU A 689 10.97 27.11 -9.46
C GLU A 689 9.43 27.13 -9.43
N ALA A 690 8.82 26.43 -8.47
CA ALA A 690 7.37 26.47 -8.24
C ALA A 690 6.88 27.90 -7.95
N LEU A 691 7.62 28.67 -7.15
CA LEU A 691 7.34 30.09 -6.90
C LEU A 691 7.55 30.96 -8.14
N GLY A 692 8.48 30.58 -9.02
CA GLY A 692 8.66 31.22 -10.33
C GLY A 692 7.41 31.09 -11.20
N VAL A 693 6.85 29.88 -11.27
CA VAL A 693 5.57 29.61 -11.95
C VAL A 693 4.44 30.40 -11.30
N ALA A 694 4.40 30.47 -9.96
CA ALA A 694 3.39 31.23 -9.24
C ALA A 694 3.41 32.73 -9.57
N ARG A 695 4.61 33.33 -9.68
CA ARG A 695 4.78 34.73 -10.10
C ARG A 695 4.37 34.96 -11.55
N GLU A 696 4.77 34.07 -12.47
CA GLU A 696 4.33 34.16 -13.88
C GLU A 696 2.80 34.01 -14.02
N MET A 697 2.19 33.17 -13.19
CA MET A 697 0.75 32.94 -13.14
C MET A 697 -0.02 34.13 -12.52
N GLU A 698 0.67 35.07 -11.87
CA GLU A 698 0.04 36.12 -11.05
C GLU A 698 -0.90 35.48 -9.98
N ALA A 699 -0.50 34.32 -9.45
CA ALA A 699 -1.30 33.58 -8.48
C ALA A 699 -1.35 34.31 -7.14
N ARG A 700 -2.54 34.50 -6.59
CA ARG A 700 -2.71 35.29 -5.37
C ARG A 700 -2.34 34.53 -4.10
N ARG A 701 -2.53 33.22 -4.11
CA ARG A 701 -2.15 32.32 -3.03
C ARG A 701 -1.42 31.14 -3.59
N VAL A 702 -0.45 30.64 -2.83
CA VAL A 702 0.31 29.46 -3.19
C VAL A 702 0.29 28.48 -2.03
N LEU A 703 -0.04 27.22 -2.31
CA LEU A 703 0.12 26.11 -1.39
C LEU A 703 1.10 25.11 -2.01
N LEU A 704 2.29 25.01 -1.43
CA LEU A 704 3.29 24.04 -1.88
C LEU A 704 2.99 22.67 -1.26
N THR A 705 3.10 21.60 -2.05
CA THR A 705 2.84 20.22 -1.62
C THR A 705 3.79 19.24 -2.32
N HIS A 706 3.53 17.94 -2.15
CA HIS A 706 4.26 16.86 -2.80
C HIS A 706 5.76 16.87 -2.50
N PHE A 707 6.12 16.96 -1.21
CA PHE A 707 7.50 17.08 -0.77
C PHE A 707 8.25 15.75 -0.81
N SER A 708 9.53 15.79 -1.17
CA SER A 708 10.42 14.66 -0.97
C SER A 708 10.50 14.30 0.50
N GLN A 709 10.39 13.01 0.78
CA GLN A 709 10.35 12.48 2.13
C GLN A 709 11.72 12.42 2.81
N ARG A 710 12.78 12.70 2.06
CA ARG A 710 14.16 12.66 2.55
C ARG A 710 14.61 13.99 3.17
N TYR A 711 13.90 15.09 2.92
CA TYR A 711 14.30 16.44 3.31
C TYR A 711 13.10 17.24 3.84
N PRO A 712 12.72 17.11 5.12
CA PRO A 712 11.58 17.81 5.70
C PRO A 712 11.95 19.25 6.09
N LYS A 713 12.39 20.08 5.14
CA LYS A 713 12.72 21.49 5.42
C LYS A 713 11.62 22.43 4.96
N ILE A 714 11.31 23.43 5.79
CA ILE A 714 10.53 24.61 5.35
C ILE A 714 11.53 25.70 5.01
N PRO A 715 11.58 26.17 3.75
CA PRO A 715 12.52 27.21 3.33
C PRO A 715 12.22 28.52 4.05
N VAL A 716 13.25 29.36 4.22
CA VAL A 716 13.08 30.75 4.67
C VAL A 716 12.68 31.58 3.46
N PHE A 717 11.43 32.03 3.40
CA PHE A 717 11.04 33.04 2.43
C PHE A 717 11.69 34.36 2.83
N GLY A 718 12.51 34.93 1.95
CA GLY A 718 13.04 36.27 2.15
C GLY A 718 11.90 37.29 2.06
N ASN A 719 11.92 38.30 2.92
CA ASN A 719 11.14 39.53 2.70
C ASN A 719 11.79 40.33 1.55
N ASP A 720 11.88 39.76 0.35
CA ASP A 720 12.19 40.54 -0.83
C ASP A 720 10.92 41.25 -1.26
N SER A 721 10.57 42.29 -0.51
CA SER A 721 9.88 43.43 -1.09
C SER A 721 10.80 43.96 -2.18
N GLY A 722 10.57 43.52 -3.43
CA GLY A 722 11.37 43.93 -4.57
C GLY A 722 11.54 45.46 -4.60
N GLU A 723 12.68 45.91 -5.11
CA GLU A 723 13.15 47.31 -5.18
C GLU A 723 12.16 48.32 -5.81
N ASN A 724 10.96 47.90 -6.23
CA ASN A 724 9.92 48.73 -6.84
C ASN A 724 8.66 48.97 -5.98
N GLY A 725 8.63 48.59 -4.69
CA GLY A 725 7.56 49.03 -3.78
C GLY A 725 6.14 48.51 -4.10
N VAL A 726 6.00 47.56 -5.02
CA VAL A 726 4.77 46.77 -5.19
C VAL A 726 4.80 45.71 -4.09
N LYS A 727 3.89 45.80 -3.11
CA LYS A 727 3.65 44.67 -2.22
C LYS A 727 3.20 43.51 -3.08
N ASP A 728 4.02 42.49 -3.22
CA ASP A 728 3.62 41.23 -3.81
C ASP A 728 2.52 40.67 -2.91
N HIS A 729 1.26 40.67 -3.36
CA HIS A 729 0.11 40.23 -2.57
C HIS A 729 0.01 38.68 -2.51
N GLN A 730 1.07 37.99 -2.93
CA GLN A 730 1.15 36.55 -2.97
C GLN A 730 1.50 36.00 -1.58
N VAL A 731 0.59 35.21 -1.00
CA VAL A 731 0.81 34.52 0.29
C VAL A 731 1.16 33.07 0.02
N VAL A 732 2.25 32.57 0.60
CA VAL A 732 2.77 31.22 0.37
C VAL A 732 2.68 30.38 1.64
N LEU A 733 2.03 29.21 1.53
CA LEU A 733 1.94 28.22 2.61
C LEU A 733 2.55 26.89 2.18
N MET A 734 2.94 26.11 3.19
CA MET A 734 3.40 24.74 3.03
C MET A 734 2.30 23.78 3.46
N ALA A 735 2.04 22.75 2.66
CA ALA A 735 1.05 21.73 2.99
C ALA A 735 1.58 20.76 4.06
N PHE A 736 0.67 20.34 4.92
CA PHE A 736 0.87 19.27 5.89
C PHE A 736 -0.34 18.35 5.84
N ASP A 737 -0.12 17.05 6.03
CA ASP A 737 -1.22 16.09 6.13
C ASP A 737 -2.22 16.56 7.21
N HIS A 738 -3.50 16.63 6.84
CA HIS A 738 -4.63 17.08 7.66
C HIS A 738 -4.62 18.57 8.05
N MET A 739 -3.80 19.40 7.41
CA MET A 739 -4.01 20.85 7.48
C MET A 739 -5.38 21.18 6.89
N ARG A 740 -6.10 22.14 7.48
CA ARG A 740 -7.32 22.73 6.93
C ARG A 740 -7.19 24.25 6.98
N VAL A 741 -7.02 24.86 5.83
CA VAL A 741 -6.91 26.32 5.70
C VAL A 741 -8.02 26.83 4.80
N LYS A 742 -8.67 27.93 5.19
CA LYS A 742 -9.61 28.64 4.31
C LYS A 742 -8.84 29.62 3.44
N LEU A 743 -9.32 29.91 2.23
CA LEU A 743 -8.71 30.94 1.39
C LEU A 743 -8.53 32.27 2.16
N GLY A 744 -9.56 32.74 2.86
CA GLY A 744 -9.51 33.98 3.66
C GLY A 744 -8.57 33.96 4.86
N ASP A 745 -7.98 32.81 5.21
CA ASP A 745 -7.12 32.62 6.38
C ASP A 745 -5.63 32.47 6.05
N PHE A 746 -5.23 32.66 4.78
CA PHE A 746 -3.84 32.42 4.36
C PHE A 746 -2.82 33.33 5.08
N GLN A 747 -3.13 34.62 5.25
CA GLN A 747 -2.24 35.54 5.97
C GLN A 747 -2.11 35.18 7.46
N GLN A 748 -3.20 34.73 8.08
CA GLN A 748 -3.23 34.25 9.46
C GLN A 748 -2.33 33.02 9.60
N ALA A 749 -2.46 32.05 8.70
CA ALA A 749 -1.69 30.83 8.70
C ALA A 749 -0.19 31.08 8.45
N GLU A 750 0.16 32.05 7.61
CA GLU A 750 1.54 32.43 7.31
C GLU A 750 2.31 32.85 8.58
N LEU A 751 1.63 33.54 9.52
CA LEU A 751 2.22 33.98 10.79
C LEU A 751 2.74 32.83 11.66
N PHE A 752 2.21 31.61 11.49
CA PHE A 752 2.63 30.42 12.23
C PHE A 752 3.75 29.62 11.55
N LEU A 753 4.13 29.94 10.30
CA LEU A 753 5.21 29.25 9.58
C LEU A 753 6.55 29.24 10.34
N PRO A 754 6.99 30.32 11.04
CA PRO A 754 8.22 30.27 11.83
C PRO A 754 8.17 29.21 12.95
N ALA A 755 7.03 29.05 13.61
CA ALA A 755 6.86 28.05 14.67
C ALA A 755 6.86 26.63 14.08
N LEU A 756 6.18 26.41 12.95
CA LEU A 756 6.18 25.13 12.24
C LEU A 756 7.57 24.75 11.73
N ARG A 757 8.35 25.71 11.21
CA ARG A 757 9.74 25.49 10.78
C ARG A 757 10.60 25.06 11.96
N LYS A 758 10.53 25.81 13.06
CA LYS A 758 11.31 25.52 14.26
C LYS A 758 11.00 24.13 14.83
N LEU A 759 9.73 23.71 14.78
CA LEU A 759 9.33 22.37 15.19
C LEU A 759 9.98 21.27 14.34
N LEU A 760 10.07 21.45 13.02
CA LEU A 760 10.70 20.47 12.13
C LEU A 760 12.22 20.40 12.33
N GLU A 761 12.89 21.53 12.53
CA GLU A 761 14.32 21.58 12.84
C GLU A 761 14.65 20.78 14.11
N GLU A 762 13.83 20.88 15.15
CA GLU A 762 14.02 20.14 16.41
C GLU A 762 13.75 18.63 16.31
N ASP A 763 12.94 18.22 15.35
CA ASP A 763 12.65 16.80 15.09
C ASP A 763 13.73 16.16 14.19
N ASP A 764 14.46 16.94 13.39
CA ASP A 764 15.63 16.48 12.61
C ASP A 764 16.88 16.22 13.48
N ASP A 765 17.01 16.91 14.61
CA ASP A 765 18.12 16.75 15.57
C ASP A 765 18.01 15.49 16.47
N LYS A 766 16.94 14.69 16.33
CA LYS A 766 16.62 13.50 17.17
C LYS A 766 16.64 12.19 16.39
#